data_AF-A0A9P5WLS1-F1
#
_entry.id   AF-A0A9P5WLS1-F1
#
_cell.length_a   1.000
_cell.length_b   1.000
_cell.length_c   1.000
_cell.angle_alpha   90.00
_cell.angle_beta   90.00
_cell.angle_gamma   90.00
#
_symmetry.space_group_name_H-M   'P 1'
#
loop_
_entity.id
_entity.type
_entity.pdbx_description
1 polymer ?
#
loop_
_entity_poly.entity_id
_entity_poly.type
_entity_poly.pdbx_seq_one_letter_code
_entity_poly.pdbx_strand_id
1 'polypeptide(L)'
;MEPEEESFSLEAEEVELVLGETATRPPSGTNAPLLKSYTYATPLPTALEPDQECILGVDEAGRGPVLGPMVYGICYCPLSKADELANLGFADSKTLKEDERDNLLEVIMSRPDLIGWSVRVLSPMDISNSMLRKEKYNLNALAHDTTIQLIRETLASGVNLREVYVDTVGPPESYQRKLENLFPSITKIVVAKKADSKYPIVSAASICAKVTRDDVLRHWIFAESGMEDTISRQFGSGYPSDPKTVSWLKSNMDPIFGYPNIVRFSWQTCKTLLETSGKTVRWPDDDESNSQPRISALFGQSNGNDKELAQQKRQYSTFATKGNPRPRPQLLQDMALRSENVYSLKLRRVLIVNLKTMSEACNVPDLMDLATHRPAVIIGCITLAAIQAIYGDEEAKAKRQKKFMVRLAGFERLTHGKDLKANLIGKLVCIQGTVVRTSGVKPLATKMSFTCNACQGVQTLDLPDAKFVLPTKCPEVGCKGRQFTPQRGTGYETETVDWQTIRLQEKLPDDRLDSGRVPRTIECEVTNDLVDRVIPGDVVEITGIVKVAQSEKSYSRVKTGNTMYLLYLDANYLQKGTMTLEDDDIYQEYHSKFSKDSKDSIQITTKDLYAIEEVHLEPQLFKLIVNSFSPAIYGNEMVKAGILFALFGGRRRSNGVIDRTAIRSDPHVLIVGDPGLGKSQMLSAAVKVAPRGVYVCGSSGISTSGLTVTLVRGSGSDFALEAGALVLGDQGCCCIDEFDKMTTDHNALLEAMEQQSISIAKAGIICTLPARTSVIAAANPVGGHYNMSKTVAENLKMKTALLSRFDLIFILMDKPNGEMDQYLSRHVMALHSGNASSGKAFRPSQDGETDRSQSSIGTDSKTRMERPLSERLRMTEEDQLALIPQPLLRKYIAYARQYVHPKLSPEAAATLQDFYLMLRNKHRSPDGTPVTTRQLESLIRMAEAKARMELREVVTRRDAMDVIEIMTFSLQDTLGPTQSQGLSQGQSQSGRGKSGSIKRYVAELQRVAFANSNNMFSYDQLYRTFQEMQLSGITGGFSGFIDTLNNQNFLLKKGPKTYQLTTAM
;
A
#
# COMPACT_ATOMS: atom_id res chain seq x y z
N MET A 1 -8.73 25.47 -24.05
CA MET A 1 -7.79 24.49 -24.64
C MET A 1 -6.43 25.17 -24.67
N GLU A 2 -5.78 25.16 -23.52
CA GLU A 2 -4.37 25.48 -23.36
C GLU A 2 -3.63 24.13 -23.33
N PRO A 3 -2.42 24.00 -23.91
CA PRO A 3 -1.63 22.79 -23.79
C PRO A 3 -0.91 22.79 -22.43
N GLU A 4 -1.22 21.82 -21.58
CA GLU A 4 -0.50 21.59 -20.32
C GLU A 4 0.90 21.03 -20.63
N GLU A 5 1.93 21.69 -20.07
CA GLU A 5 3.33 21.28 -20.12
C GLU A 5 3.57 20.08 -19.20
N GLU A 6 3.94 18.94 -19.77
CA GLU A 6 4.45 17.79 -19.00
C GLU A 6 5.87 18.09 -18.49
N SER A 7 5.99 18.34 -17.19
CA SER A 7 7.28 18.41 -16.50
C SER A 7 7.80 16.99 -16.22
N PHE A 8 8.78 16.55 -17.01
CA PHE A 8 9.55 15.34 -16.77
C PHE A 8 10.57 15.60 -15.63
N SER A 9 10.29 15.13 -14.42
CA SER A 9 11.28 15.08 -13.34
C SER A 9 12.24 13.92 -13.57
N LEU A 10 13.40 14.21 -14.18
CA LEU A 10 14.57 13.35 -14.11
C LEU A 10 15.03 13.32 -12.65
N GLU A 11 15.00 12.15 -12.00
CA GLU A 11 15.72 11.91 -10.76
C GLU A 11 17.20 12.26 -11.02
N ALA A 12 17.70 13.32 -10.37
CA ALA A 12 19.11 13.67 -10.43
C ALA A 12 19.89 12.60 -9.66
N GLU A 13 20.45 11.62 -10.38
CA GLU A 13 21.54 10.81 -9.84
C GLU A 13 22.63 11.77 -9.35
N GLU A 14 23.08 11.64 -8.10
CA GLU A 14 24.18 12.42 -7.55
C GLU A 14 25.42 12.20 -8.42
N VAL A 15 25.75 13.21 -9.22
CA VAL A 15 26.92 13.18 -10.10
C VAL A 15 28.14 13.56 -9.27
N GLU A 16 29.12 12.66 -9.21
CA GLU A 16 30.40 12.90 -8.56
C GLU A 16 31.22 13.89 -9.42
N LEU A 17 31.12 15.19 -9.07
CA LEU A 17 31.93 16.26 -9.66
C LEU A 17 33.26 16.33 -8.89
N VAL A 18 34.36 15.99 -9.57
CA VAL A 18 35.71 16.07 -9.00
C VAL A 18 36.33 17.40 -9.41
N LEU A 19 36.45 18.32 -8.45
CA LEU A 19 37.15 19.60 -8.63
C LEU A 19 38.66 19.40 -8.38
N GLY A 20 39.48 19.66 -9.40
CA GLY A 20 40.94 19.62 -9.24
C GLY A 20 41.45 20.83 -8.43
N GLU A 21 42.34 20.63 -7.46
CA GLU A 21 42.94 21.73 -6.68
C GLU A 21 43.93 22.59 -7.49
N THR A 22 44.46 22.04 -8.59
CA THR A 22 45.37 22.70 -9.55
C THR A 22 45.06 22.21 -10.98
N ALA A 23 45.43 22.98 -12.01
CA ALA A 23 45.30 22.59 -13.43
C ALA A 23 46.27 21.44 -13.79
N THR A 24 46.02 20.27 -13.20
CA THR A 24 46.76 19.02 -13.39
C THR A 24 46.07 18.16 -14.44
N ARG A 25 46.80 17.18 -14.99
CA ARG A 25 46.22 16.18 -15.90
C ARG A 25 45.02 15.54 -15.18
N PRO A 26 43.92 15.26 -15.89
CA PRO A 26 42.76 14.64 -15.26
C PRO A 26 43.22 13.32 -14.65
N PRO A 27 42.88 13.01 -13.38
CA PRO A 27 43.31 11.76 -12.77
C PRO A 27 42.81 10.61 -13.63
N SER A 28 43.71 9.68 -13.98
CA SER A 28 43.47 8.49 -14.83
C SER A 28 42.47 7.49 -14.22
N GLY A 29 41.67 7.91 -13.26
CA GLY A 29 41.05 7.07 -12.26
C GLY A 29 41.84 7.14 -10.95
N THR A 30 41.10 7.07 -9.85
CA THR A 30 41.59 6.71 -8.52
C THR A 30 42.39 5.39 -8.58
N ASN A 31 43.02 4.93 -7.49
CA ASN A 31 43.62 3.58 -7.42
C ASN A 31 42.56 2.43 -7.51
N ALA A 32 41.46 2.66 -8.23
CA ALA A 32 40.26 1.84 -8.30
C ALA A 32 39.76 1.77 -9.76
N PRO A 33 39.07 0.68 -10.14
CA PRO A 33 38.53 0.48 -11.49
C PRO A 33 37.43 1.50 -11.85
N LEU A 34 37.38 1.90 -13.13
CA LEU A 34 36.37 2.82 -13.67
C LEU A 34 34.99 2.13 -13.81
N LEU A 35 34.23 2.12 -12.72
CA LEU A 35 32.88 1.52 -12.67
C LEU A 35 31.75 2.50 -12.92
N LYS A 36 31.97 3.80 -12.66
CA LYS A 36 30.97 4.87 -12.81
C LYS A 36 31.55 6.04 -13.61
N SER A 37 30.67 6.72 -14.34
CA SER A 37 31.01 7.95 -15.06
C SER A 37 31.26 9.11 -14.11
N TYR A 38 32.25 9.95 -14.40
CA TYR A 38 32.60 11.11 -13.58
C TYR A 38 32.88 12.33 -14.45
N THR A 39 32.77 13.52 -13.85
CA THR A 39 33.24 14.77 -14.45
C THR A 39 34.45 15.28 -13.68
N TYR A 40 35.51 15.63 -14.41
CA TYR A 40 36.66 16.38 -13.88
C TYR A 40 36.64 17.79 -14.46
N ALA A 41 36.66 18.80 -13.60
CA ALA A 41 36.71 20.20 -14.00
C ALA A 41 37.90 20.91 -13.35
N THR A 42 38.58 21.76 -14.12
CA THR A 42 39.63 22.63 -13.57
C THR A 42 39.03 23.80 -12.79
N PRO A 43 39.78 24.39 -11.85
CA PRO A 43 39.43 25.68 -11.26
C PRO A 43 39.21 26.75 -12.34
N LEU A 44 38.42 27.78 -12.00
CA LEU A 44 38.19 28.91 -12.89
C LEU A 44 39.51 29.63 -13.21
N PRO A 45 39.73 30.03 -14.48
CA PRO A 45 40.93 30.77 -14.85
C PRO A 45 41.07 32.08 -14.08
N THR A 46 42.27 32.39 -13.58
CA THR A 46 42.49 33.57 -12.71
C THR A 46 42.28 34.90 -13.42
N ALA A 47 42.34 34.95 -14.76
CA ALA A 47 42.09 36.16 -15.55
C ALA A 47 40.60 36.36 -15.92
N LEU A 48 39.70 35.52 -15.41
CA LEU A 48 38.26 35.62 -15.67
C LEU A 48 37.65 36.60 -14.65
N GLU A 49 37.41 37.84 -15.07
CA GLU A 49 36.69 38.82 -14.25
C GLU A 49 35.21 38.42 -14.09
N PRO A 50 34.54 38.78 -12.99
CA PRO A 50 33.10 38.60 -12.86
C PRO A 50 32.39 39.25 -14.05
N ASP A 51 31.48 38.51 -14.71
CA ASP A 51 30.70 38.92 -15.88
C ASP A 51 31.43 38.96 -17.24
N GLN A 52 32.70 38.57 -17.33
CA GLN A 52 33.44 38.54 -18.60
C GLN A 52 32.86 37.52 -19.60
N GLU A 53 32.51 37.98 -20.80
CA GLU A 53 31.94 37.12 -21.85
C GLU A 53 32.95 36.07 -22.36
N CYS A 54 32.55 34.81 -22.37
CA CYS A 54 33.39 33.67 -22.73
C CYS A 54 32.89 32.90 -23.96
N ILE A 55 33.83 32.32 -24.69
CA ILE A 55 33.63 31.35 -25.77
C ILE A 55 33.89 29.93 -25.25
N LEU A 56 33.06 28.96 -25.64
CA LEU A 56 33.18 27.56 -25.24
C LEU A 56 33.14 26.62 -26.46
N GLY A 57 34.04 25.64 -26.48
CA GLY A 57 34.10 24.56 -27.46
C GLY A 57 33.79 23.21 -26.84
N VAL A 58 33.10 22.33 -27.57
CA VAL A 58 32.75 20.97 -27.15
C VAL A 58 33.13 19.96 -28.25
N ASP A 59 33.82 18.89 -27.87
CA ASP A 59 34.11 17.75 -28.74
C ASP A 59 34.12 16.42 -27.97
N GLU A 60 34.03 15.30 -28.69
CA GLU A 60 34.05 13.95 -28.12
C GLU A 60 35.21 13.07 -28.60
N ALA A 61 35.65 12.17 -27.72
CA ALA A 61 36.60 11.12 -28.02
C ALA A 61 36.03 9.74 -27.67
N GLY A 62 36.33 8.74 -28.51
CA GLY A 62 35.99 7.34 -28.21
C GLY A 62 34.57 6.91 -28.55
N ARG A 63 33.85 7.64 -29.40
CA ARG A 63 32.50 7.22 -29.86
C ARG A 63 32.48 5.93 -30.69
N GLY A 64 33.45 5.73 -31.57
CA GLY A 64 33.50 4.58 -32.50
C GLY A 64 34.07 3.24 -31.96
N PRO A 65 35.11 3.25 -31.11
CA PRO A 65 35.67 2.03 -30.51
C PRO A 65 34.65 1.22 -29.69
N VAL A 66 34.82 -0.10 -29.71
CA VAL A 66 34.07 -1.04 -28.85
C VAL A 66 34.72 -1.23 -27.48
N LEU A 67 36.00 -0.84 -27.35
CA LEU A 67 36.76 -0.88 -26.10
C LEU A 67 36.93 0.53 -25.51
N GLY A 68 36.82 0.63 -24.19
CA GLY A 68 37.16 1.84 -23.43
C GLY A 68 36.03 2.85 -23.25
N PRO A 69 36.29 3.93 -22.51
CA PRO A 69 35.30 4.95 -22.19
C PRO A 69 35.05 5.90 -23.37
N MET A 70 33.94 6.63 -23.31
CA MET A 70 33.65 7.76 -24.20
C MET A 70 33.85 9.04 -23.39
N VAL A 71 34.66 9.98 -23.89
CA VAL A 71 35.02 11.18 -23.15
C VAL A 71 34.51 12.40 -23.90
N TYR A 72 33.79 13.27 -23.22
CA TYR A 72 33.40 14.59 -23.74
C TYR A 72 34.27 15.64 -23.09
N GLY A 73 34.90 16.49 -23.89
CA GLY A 73 35.72 17.59 -23.43
C GLY A 73 35.05 18.92 -23.73
N ILE A 74 35.19 19.86 -22.80
CA ILE A 74 34.90 21.26 -23.01
C ILE A 74 36.13 22.11 -22.69
N CYS A 75 36.34 23.15 -23.48
CA CYS A 75 37.32 24.20 -23.22
C CYS A 75 36.63 25.55 -23.36
N TYR A 76 36.93 26.49 -22.48
CA TYR A 76 36.41 27.84 -22.53
C TYR A 76 37.47 28.88 -22.20
N CYS A 77 37.36 30.06 -22.82
CA CYS A 77 38.23 31.20 -22.57
C CYS A 77 37.47 32.53 -22.78
N PRO A 78 38.00 33.67 -22.30
CA PRO A 78 37.40 34.98 -22.55
C PRO A 78 37.38 35.33 -24.05
N LEU A 79 36.29 35.93 -24.52
CA LEU A 79 36.10 36.31 -25.93
C LEU A 79 37.20 37.28 -26.43
N SER A 80 37.68 38.14 -25.55
CA SER A 80 38.77 39.11 -25.83
C SER A 80 40.12 38.45 -26.18
N LYS A 81 40.33 37.18 -25.81
CA LYS A 81 41.59 36.46 -26.01
C LYS A 81 41.45 35.25 -26.95
N ALA A 82 40.33 35.15 -27.67
CA ALA A 82 40.09 34.05 -28.61
C ALA A 82 41.15 34.00 -29.75
N ASP A 83 41.66 35.15 -30.19
CA ASP A 83 42.71 35.24 -31.21
C ASP A 83 44.08 34.75 -30.72
N GLU A 84 44.38 34.91 -29.42
CA GLU A 84 45.60 34.35 -28.81
C GLU A 84 45.57 32.81 -28.83
N LEU A 85 44.39 32.21 -28.72
CA LEU A 85 44.18 30.77 -28.77
C LEU A 85 44.43 30.20 -30.17
N ALA A 86 44.13 30.96 -31.22
CA ALA A 86 44.42 30.56 -32.61
C ALA A 86 45.93 30.49 -32.91
N ASN A 87 46.75 31.30 -32.21
CA ASN A 87 48.20 31.32 -32.37
C ASN A 87 48.93 30.15 -31.66
N LEU A 88 48.23 29.37 -30.83
CA LEU A 88 48.79 28.22 -30.10
C LEU A 88 48.89 26.93 -30.94
N GLY A 89 48.47 26.96 -32.21
CA GLY A 89 48.71 25.86 -33.16
C GLY A 89 47.81 24.64 -32.98
N PHE A 90 46.65 24.79 -32.34
CA PHE A 90 45.66 23.73 -32.19
C PHE A 90 45.14 23.28 -33.57
N ALA A 91 45.34 22.00 -33.89
CA ALA A 91 44.95 21.36 -35.15
C ALA A 91 44.00 20.18 -34.91
N ASP A 92 43.41 19.60 -35.97
CA ASP A 92 42.58 18.39 -35.85
C ASP A 92 43.34 17.31 -35.08
N SER A 93 42.81 16.91 -33.93
CA SER A 93 43.48 15.96 -33.04
C SER A 93 43.80 14.67 -33.79
N LYS A 94 43.00 14.26 -34.78
CA LYS A 94 43.17 13.01 -35.54
C LYS A 94 44.40 12.99 -36.44
N THR A 95 44.96 14.14 -36.82
CA THR A 95 46.17 14.23 -37.68
C THR A 95 47.46 14.31 -36.87
N LEU A 96 47.36 14.59 -35.56
CA LEU A 96 48.50 14.72 -34.64
C LEU A 96 48.94 13.37 -34.05
N LYS A 97 50.23 13.23 -33.77
CA LYS A 97 50.79 12.09 -33.03
C LYS A 97 50.45 12.18 -31.54
N GLU A 98 50.54 11.06 -30.83
CA GLU A 98 50.23 10.97 -29.40
C GLU A 98 51.09 11.92 -28.55
N ASP A 99 52.41 11.94 -28.78
CA ASP A 99 53.33 12.85 -28.09
C ASP A 99 53.02 14.33 -28.35
N GLU A 100 52.56 14.67 -29.56
CA GLU A 100 52.19 16.05 -29.94
C GLU A 100 50.91 16.49 -29.21
N ARG A 101 49.95 15.58 -29.02
CA ARG A 101 48.72 15.85 -28.25
C ARG A 101 49.01 16.02 -26.76
N ASP A 102 49.90 15.19 -26.20
CA ASP A 102 50.31 15.30 -24.80
C ASP A 102 51.02 16.64 -24.55
N ASN A 103 51.88 17.08 -25.47
CA ASN A 103 52.51 18.41 -25.42
C ASN A 103 51.49 19.56 -25.51
N LEU A 104 50.47 19.44 -26.38
CA LEU A 104 49.42 20.47 -26.48
C LEU A 104 48.51 20.52 -25.25
N LEU A 105 48.26 19.38 -24.59
CA LEU A 105 47.56 19.36 -23.30
C LEU A 105 48.42 20.05 -22.22
N GLU A 106 49.74 19.83 -22.22
CA GLU A 106 50.64 20.54 -21.31
C GLU A 106 50.64 22.05 -21.57
N VAL A 107 50.53 22.48 -22.83
CA VAL A 107 50.35 23.91 -23.16
C VAL A 107 49.04 24.45 -22.58
N ILE A 108 47.92 23.73 -22.71
CA ILE A 108 46.63 24.12 -22.10
C ILE A 108 46.75 24.21 -20.57
N MET A 109 47.43 23.24 -19.95
CA MET A 109 47.64 23.20 -18.49
C MET A 109 48.60 24.28 -17.98
N SER A 110 49.58 24.69 -18.81
CA SER A 110 50.56 25.74 -18.47
C SER A 110 49.97 27.15 -18.49
N ARG A 111 48.73 27.29 -18.99
CA ARG A 111 48.00 28.57 -19.13
C ARG A 111 46.67 28.57 -18.35
N PRO A 112 46.68 28.32 -17.03
CA PRO A 112 45.47 28.40 -16.20
C PRO A 112 44.96 29.85 -16.06
N ASP A 113 45.75 30.84 -16.50
CA ASP A 113 45.33 32.23 -16.63
C ASP A 113 44.33 32.45 -17.79
N LEU A 114 44.35 31.59 -18.82
CA LEU A 114 43.68 31.83 -20.09
C LEU A 114 42.57 30.83 -20.40
N ILE A 115 42.78 29.55 -20.11
CA ILE A 115 41.91 28.45 -20.57
C ILE A 115 41.39 27.66 -19.38
N GLY A 116 40.06 27.57 -19.26
CA GLY A 116 39.40 26.62 -18.37
C GLY A 116 38.93 25.41 -19.18
N TRP A 117 39.01 24.22 -18.61
CA TRP A 117 38.55 23.01 -19.30
C TRP A 117 37.93 22.00 -18.34
N SER A 118 37.07 21.14 -18.88
CA SER A 118 36.41 20.07 -18.13
C SER A 118 36.18 18.87 -19.05
N VAL A 119 36.25 17.67 -18.48
CA VAL A 119 36.04 16.42 -19.20
C VAL A 119 35.04 15.55 -18.44
N ARG A 120 34.08 14.98 -19.16
CA ARG A 120 33.16 13.96 -18.65
C ARG A 120 33.52 12.61 -19.25
N VAL A 121 33.95 11.69 -18.40
CA VAL A 121 34.35 10.34 -18.77
C VAL A 121 33.16 9.42 -18.54
N LEU A 122 32.58 8.90 -19.63
CA LEU A 122 31.50 7.92 -19.59
C LEU A 122 32.05 6.50 -19.55
N SER A 123 31.72 5.77 -18.49
CA SER A 123 32.18 4.38 -18.31
C SER A 123 31.56 3.46 -19.38
N PRO A 124 32.26 2.40 -19.83
CA PRO A 124 31.69 1.43 -20.76
C PRO A 124 30.42 0.75 -20.20
N MET A 125 30.35 0.60 -18.88
CA MET A 125 29.20 0.04 -18.16
C MET A 125 27.99 0.96 -18.26
N ASP A 126 28.15 2.27 -17.99
CA ASP A 126 27.05 3.24 -18.07
C ASP A 126 26.56 3.40 -19.52
N ILE A 127 27.46 3.38 -20.50
CA ILE A 127 27.10 3.40 -21.93
C ILE A 127 26.26 2.15 -22.28
N SER A 128 26.71 0.97 -21.86
CA SER A 128 26.01 -0.29 -22.14
C SER A 128 24.65 -0.35 -21.44
N ASN A 129 24.61 0.01 -20.16
CA ASN A 129 23.39 0.05 -19.35
C ASN A 129 22.38 1.03 -19.94
N SER A 130 22.83 2.23 -20.36
CA SER A 130 21.97 3.25 -20.95
C SER A 130 21.38 2.81 -22.30
N MET A 131 22.15 2.11 -23.14
CA MET A 131 21.69 1.65 -24.45
C MET A 131 20.83 0.37 -24.40
N LEU A 132 20.96 -0.43 -23.34
CA LEU A 132 20.22 -1.68 -23.14
C LEU A 132 18.98 -1.52 -22.24
N ARG A 133 18.62 -0.28 -21.87
CA ARG A 133 17.37 0.00 -21.14
C ARG A 133 16.14 -0.41 -21.97
N LYS A 134 15.04 -0.73 -21.28
CA LYS A 134 13.76 -1.07 -21.92
C LYS A 134 13.19 0.07 -22.77
N GLU A 135 13.49 1.32 -22.40
CA GLU A 135 13.17 2.51 -23.19
C GLU A 135 14.28 2.81 -24.20
N LYS A 136 13.90 3.29 -25.40
CA LYS A 136 14.83 3.52 -26.51
C LYS A 136 15.73 4.74 -26.25
N TYR A 137 16.78 4.57 -25.46
CA TYR A 137 17.80 5.59 -25.22
C TYR A 137 19.01 5.34 -26.13
N ASN A 138 19.08 6.08 -27.24
CA ASN A 138 20.10 5.88 -28.26
C ASN A 138 21.41 6.64 -27.93
N LEU A 139 22.51 6.24 -28.57
CA LEU A 139 23.84 6.84 -28.33
C LEU A 139 23.89 8.36 -28.62
N ASN A 140 23.09 8.84 -29.58
CA ASN A 140 23.04 10.27 -29.89
C ASN A 140 22.30 11.07 -28.80
N ALA A 141 21.28 10.48 -28.17
CA ALA A 141 20.59 11.07 -27.03
C ALA A 141 21.53 11.17 -25.82
N LEU A 142 22.25 10.08 -25.51
CA LEU A 142 23.29 10.07 -24.47
C LEU A 142 24.35 11.15 -24.72
N ALA A 143 24.80 11.28 -25.96
CA ALA A 143 25.75 12.31 -26.36
C ALA A 143 25.19 13.73 -26.16
N HIS A 144 23.96 13.99 -26.60
CA HIS A 144 23.33 15.31 -26.43
C HIS A 144 23.19 15.67 -24.95
N ASP A 145 22.76 14.73 -24.11
CA ASP A 145 22.51 14.97 -22.70
C ASP A 145 23.82 15.17 -21.92
N THR A 146 24.89 14.46 -22.30
CA THR A 146 26.25 14.64 -21.75
C THR A 146 26.79 16.05 -22.04
N THR A 147 26.63 16.54 -23.28
CA THR A 147 27.01 17.90 -23.65
C THR A 147 26.18 18.96 -22.89
N ILE A 148 24.86 18.75 -22.78
CA ILE A 148 23.97 19.65 -22.05
C ILE A 148 24.40 19.75 -20.58
N GLN A 149 24.78 18.63 -19.98
CA GLN A 149 25.25 18.57 -18.60
C GLN A 149 26.55 19.37 -18.41
N LEU A 150 27.55 19.19 -19.27
CA LEU A 150 28.82 19.93 -19.20
C LEU A 150 28.62 21.44 -19.35
N ILE A 151 27.70 21.88 -20.22
CA ILE A 151 27.36 23.30 -20.37
C ILE A 151 26.70 23.84 -19.09
N ARG A 152 25.76 23.08 -18.50
CA ARG A 152 25.10 23.47 -17.23
C ARG A 152 26.09 23.58 -16.09
N GLU A 153 27.01 22.62 -15.95
CA GLU A 153 28.05 22.62 -14.92
C GLU A 153 28.98 23.83 -15.08
N THR A 154 29.31 24.21 -16.32
CA THR A 154 30.11 25.40 -16.60
C THR A 154 29.38 26.70 -16.22
N LEU A 155 28.10 26.81 -16.56
CA LEU A 155 27.27 27.96 -16.15
C LEU A 155 27.14 28.03 -14.61
N ALA A 156 26.96 26.88 -13.95
CA ALA A 156 26.86 26.78 -12.50
C ALA A 156 28.17 27.17 -11.79
N SER A 157 29.33 27.00 -12.45
CA SER A 157 30.63 27.46 -11.95
C SER A 157 30.82 28.99 -12.02
N GLY A 158 29.85 29.74 -12.57
CA GLY A 158 29.89 31.21 -12.62
C GLY A 158 30.49 31.79 -13.91
N VAL A 159 30.70 30.98 -14.95
CA VAL A 159 31.22 31.42 -16.25
C VAL A 159 30.09 32.01 -17.11
N ASN A 160 30.27 33.25 -17.59
CA ASN A 160 29.31 33.91 -18.47
C ASN A 160 29.52 33.51 -19.95
N LEU A 161 28.76 32.51 -20.42
CA LEU A 161 28.89 31.98 -21.79
C LEU A 161 28.11 32.79 -22.83
N ARG A 162 28.82 33.33 -23.84
CA ARG A 162 28.23 34.11 -24.94
C ARG A 162 28.17 33.33 -26.26
N GLU A 163 29.24 32.61 -26.59
CA GLU A 163 29.35 31.80 -27.81
C GLU A 163 29.69 30.33 -27.48
N VAL A 164 28.94 29.37 -28.03
CA VAL A 164 29.18 27.94 -27.88
C VAL A 164 29.30 27.25 -29.23
N TYR A 165 30.38 26.50 -29.42
CA TYR A 165 30.67 25.72 -30.63
C TYR A 165 30.75 24.24 -30.29
N VAL A 166 29.99 23.40 -31.03
CA VAL A 166 29.88 21.96 -30.75
C VAL A 166 30.11 21.16 -32.02
N ASP A 167 30.94 20.11 -31.96
CA ASP A 167 31.01 19.12 -33.05
C ASP A 167 29.77 18.21 -33.04
N THR A 168 29.17 18.01 -34.21
CA THR A 168 27.85 17.35 -34.30
C THR A 168 27.94 15.83 -34.31
N VAL A 169 27.22 15.21 -33.38
CA VAL A 169 26.96 13.76 -33.32
C VAL A 169 25.67 13.37 -34.03
N GLY A 170 25.38 13.96 -35.20
CA GLY A 170 24.14 13.72 -35.94
C GLY A 170 23.76 14.88 -36.87
N PRO A 171 22.46 15.04 -37.18
CA PRO A 171 21.96 16.18 -37.95
C PRO A 171 22.19 17.49 -37.17
N PRO A 172 23.02 18.43 -37.66
CA PRO A 172 23.42 19.63 -36.92
C PRO A 172 22.23 20.53 -36.61
N GLU A 173 21.28 20.68 -37.54
CA GLU A 173 20.11 21.55 -37.37
C GLU A 173 19.22 21.13 -36.19
N SER A 174 19.00 19.83 -36.00
CA SER A 174 18.17 19.33 -34.91
C SER A 174 18.86 19.48 -33.56
N TYR A 175 20.18 19.31 -33.54
CA TYR A 175 20.95 19.42 -32.31
C TYR A 175 21.10 20.89 -31.88
N GLN A 176 21.35 21.78 -32.84
CA GLN A 176 21.41 23.22 -32.62
C GLN A 176 20.12 23.76 -32.02
N ARG A 177 18.94 23.45 -32.61
CA ARG A 177 17.65 23.86 -32.05
C ARG A 177 17.42 23.34 -30.62
N LYS A 178 17.88 22.11 -30.32
CA LYS A 178 17.77 21.54 -28.96
C LYS A 178 18.57 22.36 -27.96
N LEU A 179 19.79 22.79 -28.31
CA LEU A 179 20.63 23.61 -27.44
C LEU A 179 20.13 25.05 -27.32
N GLU A 180 19.67 25.67 -28.41
CA GLU A 180 19.09 27.03 -28.42
C GLU A 180 17.85 27.11 -27.53
N ASN A 181 16.98 26.10 -27.55
CA ASN A 181 15.79 26.05 -26.69
C ASN A 181 16.14 25.88 -25.20
N LEU A 182 17.23 25.17 -24.89
CA LEU A 182 17.62 24.87 -23.51
C LEU A 182 18.45 25.98 -22.86
N PHE A 183 19.19 26.75 -23.66
CA PHE A 183 20.09 27.81 -23.17
C PHE A 183 19.81 29.15 -23.87
N PRO A 184 18.65 29.78 -23.62
CA PRO A 184 18.27 31.04 -24.26
C PRO A 184 19.16 32.23 -23.85
N SER A 185 19.93 32.10 -22.76
CA SER A 185 20.89 33.11 -22.30
C SER A 185 22.15 33.19 -23.16
N ILE A 186 22.45 32.15 -23.94
CA ILE A 186 23.64 32.10 -24.80
C ILE A 186 23.26 32.69 -26.17
N THR A 187 23.95 33.75 -26.58
CA THR A 187 23.55 34.52 -27.78
C THR A 187 23.85 33.81 -29.08
N LYS A 188 24.87 32.94 -29.11
CA LYS A 188 25.28 32.24 -30.32
C LYS A 188 25.68 30.81 -30.03
N ILE A 189 24.91 29.86 -30.56
CA ILE A 189 25.21 28.43 -30.50
C ILE A 189 25.38 27.92 -31.93
N VAL A 190 26.53 27.31 -32.23
CA VAL A 190 26.84 26.77 -33.56
C VAL A 190 27.18 25.30 -33.45
N VAL A 191 26.38 24.47 -34.11
CA VAL A 191 26.63 23.03 -34.22
C VAL A 191 27.06 22.72 -35.65
N ALA A 192 28.31 22.26 -35.82
CA ALA A 192 28.89 22.04 -37.14
C ALA A 192 29.49 20.64 -37.27
N LYS A 193 29.61 20.15 -38.51
CA LYS A 193 30.43 18.97 -38.82
C LYS A 193 31.90 19.38 -38.92
N LYS A 194 32.79 18.59 -38.30
CA LYS A 194 34.23 18.84 -38.24
C LYS A 194 34.53 20.21 -37.61
N ALA A 195 33.86 20.51 -36.51
CA ALA A 195 34.03 21.75 -35.76
C ALA A 195 35.45 21.84 -35.16
N ASP A 196 36.04 20.69 -34.79
CA ASP A 196 37.43 20.50 -34.40
C ASP A 196 38.45 21.07 -35.40
N SER A 197 38.15 21.01 -36.70
CA SER A 197 39.01 21.52 -37.77
C SER A 197 38.77 23.00 -38.09
N LYS A 198 37.67 23.58 -37.62
CA LYS A 198 37.20 24.93 -37.98
C LYS A 198 37.39 25.94 -36.86
N TYR A 199 37.27 25.50 -35.62
CA TYR A 199 37.26 26.35 -34.44
C TYR A 199 38.38 25.92 -33.48
N PRO A 200 39.39 26.77 -33.23
CA PRO A 200 40.50 26.45 -32.34
C PRO A 200 40.07 26.02 -30.92
N ILE A 201 38.98 26.61 -30.40
CA ILE A 201 38.44 26.26 -29.08
C ILE A 201 37.85 24.83 -29.03
N VAL A 202 37.26 24.37 -30.14
CA VAL A 202 36.76 22.99 -30.28
C VAL A 202 37.93 22.02 -30.46
N SER A 203 38.98 22.43 -31.18
CA SER A 203 40.22 21.66 -31.28
C SER A 203 40.88 21.45 -29.90
N ALA A 204 40.93 22.49 -29.05
CA ALA A 204 41.42 22.36 -27.69
C ALA A 204 40.57 21.38 -26.86
N ALA A 205 39.24 21.45 -26.96
CA ALA A 205 38.33 20.50 -26.31
C ALA A 205 38.54 19.04 -26.80
N SER A 206 38.81 18.87 -28.10
CA SER A 206 39.15 17.59 -28.74
C SER A 206 40.40 16.97 -28.12
N ILE A 207 41.44 17.77 -27.92
CA ILE A 207 42.71 17.33 -27.33
C ILE A 207 42.48 16.87 -25.89
N CYS A 208 41.78 17.67 -25.08
CA CYS A 208 41.43 17.30 -23.70
C CYS A 208 40.66 15.97 -23.64
N ALA A 209 39.64 15.79 -24.48
CA ALA A 209 38.86 14.55 -24.53
C ALA A 209 39.71 13.35 -24.95
N LYS A 210 40.56 13.52 -25.98
CA LYS A 210 41.36 12.46 -26.58
C LYS A 210 42.49 11.99 -25.66
N VAL A 211 43.25 12.92 -25.10
CA VAL A 211 44.36 12.60 -24.19
C VAL A 211 43.84 11.95 -22.91
N THR A 212 42.74 12.46 -22.34
CA THR A 212 42.09 11.84 -21.17
C THR A 212 41.65 10.40 -21.47
N ARG A 213 41.02 10.16 -22.62
CA ARG A 213 40.60 8.82 -23.02
C ARG A 213 41.80 7.87 -23.17
N ASP A 214 42.84 8.34 -23.86
CA ASP A 214 44.02 7.52 -24.15
C ASP A 214 44.78 7.21 -22.85
N ASP A 215 44.87 8.15 -21.92
CA ASP A 215 45.46 7.96 -20.60
C ASP A 215 44.70 6.95 -19.73
N VAL A 216 43.36 7.03 -19.70
CA VAL A 216 42.49 6.05 -19.01
C VAL A 216 42.64 4.65 -19.60
N LEU A 217 42.84 4.54 -20.92
CA LEU A 217 43.09 3.26 -21.58
C LEU A 217 44.49 2.70 -21.29
N ARG A 218 45.53 3.55 -21.23
CA ARG A 218 46.90 3.14 -20.88
C ARG A 218 46.97 2.59 -19.45
N HIS A 219 46.25 3.20 -18.52
CA HIS A 219 46.25 2.87 -17.10
C HIS A 219 45.01 2.07 -16.65
N TRP A 220 44.33 1.38 -17.57
CA TRP A 220 43.09 0.68 -17.25
C TRP A 220 43.27 -0.38 -16.16
N ILE A 221 42.50 -0.27 -15.09
CA ILE A 221 42.43 -1.24 -13.98
C ILE A 221 41.19 -2.11 -14.17
N PHE A 222 41.37 -3.43 -14.21
CA PHE A 222 40.27 -4.39 -14.30
C PHE A 222 39.60 -4.53 -12.93
N ALA A 223 38.27 -4.51 -12.88
CA ALA A 223 37.52 -4.68 -11.63
C ALA A 223 37.42 -6.14 -11.20
N GLU A 224 37.67 -7.05 -12.13
CA GLU A 224 37.48 -8.49 -11.99
C GLU A 224 38.69 -9.14 -11.28
N SER A 225 38.42 -9.75 -10.13
CA SER A 225 39.44 -10.34 -9.25
C SER A 225 40.23 -11.45 -9.95
N GLY A 226 41.57 -11.33 -10.01
CA GLY A 226 42.45 -12.37 -10.56
C GLY A 226 42.64 -12.37 -12.09
N MET A 227 42.24 -11.30 -12.79
CA MET A 227 42.44 -11.15 -14.25
C MET A 227 43.66 -10.30 -14.66
N GLU A 228 44.34 -9.63 -13.72
CA GLU A 228 45.43 -8.68 -14.03
C GLU A 228 46.66 -9.35 -14.68
N ASP A 229 46.97 -10.60 -14.33
CA ASP A 229 48.10 -11.37 -14.86
C ASP A 229 47.74 -12.22 -16.10
N THR A 230 46.45 -12.36 -16.41
CA THR A 230 45.93 -13.35 -17.37
C THR A 230 45.49 -12.71 -18.70
N ILE A 231 45.16 -11.41 -18.72
CA ILE A 231 44.69 -10.68 -19.90
C ILE A 231 45.84 -9.92 -20.57
N SER A 232 46.01 -10.13 -21.88
CA SER A 232 46.95 -9.33 -22.68
C SER A 232 46.52 -7.86 -22.75
N ARG A 233 47.39 -6.93 -22.33
CA ARG A 233 47.18 -5.46 -22.44
C ARG A 233 47.31 -4.92 -23.87
N GLN A 234 47.52 -5.79 -24.86
CA GLN A 234 47.60 -5.39 -26.28
C GLN A 234 46.21 -5.40 -26.93
N PHE A 235 45.42 -4.35 -26.66
CA PHE A 235 44.01 -4.24 -27.05
C PHE A 235 43.74 -3.99 -28.56
N GLY A 236 44.79 -3.78 -29.37
CA GLY A 236 44.63 -3.25 -30.74
C GLY A 236 44.15 -1.79 -30.72
N SER A 237 43.56 -1.32 -31.82
CA SER A 237 43.03 0.05 -31.96
C SER A 237 41.69 0.28 -31.24
N GLY A 238 41.07 -0.78 -30.70
CA GLY A 238 39.75 -0.72 -30.07
C GLY A 238 38.58 -0.62 -31.05
N TYR A 239 38.81 -0.50 -32.35
CA TYR A 239 37.74 -0.45 -33.36
C TYR A 239 37.30 -1.86 -33.80
N PRO A 240 36.00 -2.08 -34.08
CA PRO A 240 35.50 -3.34 -34.64
C PRO A 240 36.09 -3.71 -36.01
N SER A 241 36.68 -2.75 -36.73
CA SER A 241 37.33 -2.95 -38.02
C SER A 241 38.77 -3.44 -37.93
N ASP A 242 39.38 -3.43 -36.74
CA ASP A 242 40.76 -3.85 -36.55
C ASP A 242 40.85 -5.35 -36.21
N PRO A 243 41.56 -6.16 -37.03
CA PRO A 243 41.74 -7.58 -36.78
C PRO A 243 42.35 -7.91 -35.42
N LYS A 244 43.24 -7.05 -34.88
CA LYS A 244 43.86 -7.26 -33.57
C LYS A 244 42.82 -7.13 -32.44
N THR A 245 41.97 -6.11 -32.51
CA THR A 245 40.86 -5.91 -31.56
C THR A 245 39.86 -7.07 -31.60
N VAL A 246 39.49 -7.55 -32.80
CA VAL A 246 38.56 -8.69 -32.96
C VAL A 246 39.17 -9.99 -32.43
N SER A 247 40.46 -10.22 -32.67
CA SER A 247 41.18 -11.39 -32.11
C SER A 247 41.26 -11.32 -30.59
N TRP A 248 41.48 -10.12 -30.04
CA TRP A 248 41.51 -9.89 -28.60
C TRP A 248 40.15 -10.16 -27.96
N LEU A 249 39.05 -9.67 -28.56
CA LEU A 249 37.68 -9.96 -28.09
C LEU A 249 37.40 -11.46 -28.04
N LYS A 250 37.71 -12.21 -29.12
CA LYS A 250 37.48 -13.66 -29.15
C LYS A 250 38.28 -14.43 -28.08
N SER A 251 39.48 -13.96 -27.76
CA SER A 251 40.38 -14.65 -26.84
C SER A 251 40.05 -14.39 -25.37
N ASN A 252 39.36 -13.29 -25.06
CA ASN A 252 39.06 -12.83 -23.70
C ASN A 252 37.56 -12.79 -23.38
N MET A 253 36.75 -13.58 -24.10
CA MET A 253 35.31 -13.71 -23.85
C MET A 253 35.03 -14.94 -22.98
N ASP A 254 34.41 -14.74 -21.82
CA ASP A 254 33.90 -15.80 -20.98
C ASP A 254 32.56 -16.35 -21.52
N PRO A 255 32.38 -17.69 -21.65
CA PRO A 255 31.16 -18.28 -22.19
C PRO A 255 29.89 -18.02 -21.39
N ILE A 256 29.98 -17.64 -20.10
CA ILE A 256 28.86 -17.43 -19.18
C ILE A 256 28.76 -15.95 -18.79
N PHE A 257 29.87 -15.32 -18.43
CA PHE A 257 29.91 -13.95 -17.90
C PHE A 257 30.17 -12.88 -18.97
N GLY A 258 30.47 -13.27 -20.22
CA GLY A 258 30.63 -12.36 -21.34
C GLY A 258 32.01 -11.70 -21.38
N TYR A 259 32.07 -10.38 -21.45
CA TYR A 259 33.32 -9.63 -21.61
C TYR A 259 33.72 -8.87 -20.32
N PRO A 260 35.00 -8.55 -20.11
CA PRO A 260 35.42 -7.64 -19.05
C PRO A 260 34.82 -6.23 -19.22
N ASN A 261 34.76 -5.46 -18.13
CA ASN A 261 34.13 -4.13 -18.06
C ASN A 261 34.72 -3.07 -19.00
N ILE A 262 35.87 -3.33 -19.63
CA ILE A 262 36.44 -2.46 -20.68
C ILE A 262 35.63 -2.52 -21.99
N VAL A 263 34.82 -3.56 -22.21
CA VAL A 263 34.07 -3.79 -23.45
C VAL A 263 32.66 -3.23 -23.38
N ARG A 264 32.23 -2.55 -24.45
CA ARG A 264 30.85 -2.04 -24.57
C ARG A 264 29.91 -3.10 -25.14
N PHE A 265 29.07 -3.68 -24.28
CA PHE A 265 28.17 -4.78 -24.63
C PHE A 265 27.10 -4.43 -25.67
N SER A 266 26.71 -3.15 -25.76
CA SER A 266 25.69 -2.68 -26.69
C SER A 266 26.13 -2.67 -28.17
N TRP A 267 27.41 -2.92 -28.46
CA TRP A 267 27.92 -2.92 -29.83
C TRP A 267 27.54 -4.20 -30.58
N GLN A 268 27.14 -4.05 -31.84
CA GLN A 268 26.67 -5.16 -32.68
C GLN A 268 27.70 -6.29 -32.80
N THR A 269 28.99 -5.96 -32.89
CA THR A 269 30.07 -6.96 -32.97
C THR A 269 30.15 -7.83 -31.72
N CYS A 270 29.99 -7.25 -30.53
CA CYS A 270 29.94 -7.99 -29.26
C CYS A 270 28.69 -8.86 -29.18
N LYS A 271 27.53 -8.32 -29.59
CA LYS A 271 26.26 -9.05 -29.63
C LYS A 271 26.35 -10.29 -30.53
N THR A 272 26.84 -10.13 -31.75
CA THR A 272 27.00 -11.25 -32.70
C THR A 272 28.02 -12.29 -32.20
N LEU A 273 29.11 -11.86 -31.54
CA LEU A 273 30.08 -12.79 -30.96
C LEU A 273 29.51 -13.56 -29.75
N LEU A 274 28.75 -12.89 -28.87
CA LEU A 274 28.04 -13.53 -27.75
C LEU A 274 26.97 -14.52 -28.22
N GLU A 275 26.21 -14.17 -29.26
CA GLU A 275 25.22 -15.06 -29.88
C GLU A 275 25.86 -16.30 -30.53
N THR A 276 27.06 -16.15 -31.10
CA THR A 276 27.76 -17.24 -31.81
C THR A 276 28.56 -18.14 -30.86
N SER A 277 29.19 -17.56 -29.83
CA SER A 277 30.22 -18.23 -29.02
C SER A 277 29.87 -18.32 -27.52
N GLY A 278 28.91 -17.52 -27.04
CA GLY A 278 28.43 -17.57 -25.67
C GLY A 278 27.43 -18.72 -25.45
N LYS A 279 27.34 -19.23 -24.22
CA LYS A 279 26.27 -20.18 -23.85
C LYS A 279 24.96 -19.42 -23.75
N THR A 280 23.93 -19.92 -24.41
CA THR A 280 22.58 -19.36 -24.33
C THR A 280 22.03 -19.48 -22.91
N VAL A 281 21.99 -18.36 -22.20
CA VAL A 281 21.29 -18.23 -20.91
C VAL A 281 19.85 -17.87 -21.23
N ARG A 282 18.89 -18.74 -20.86
CA ARG A 282 17.46 -18.43 -20.97
C ARG A 282 17.06 -17.59 -19.76
N TRP A 283 16.81 -16.31 -19.97
CA TRP A 283 16.19 -15.47 -18.97
C TRP A 283 14.67 -15.71 -18.99
N PRO A 284 14.00 -15.87 -17.83
CA PRO A 284 12.56 -16.16 -17.77
C PRO A 284 11.64 -15.13 -18.47
N ASP A 285 12.16 -13.95 -18.83
CA ASP A 285 11.41 -12.82 -19.39
C ASP A 285 11.58 -12.63 -20.92
N ASP A 286 12.43 -13.40 -21.61
CA ASP A 286 12.78 -13.17 -23.03
C ASP A 286 11.66 -13.55 -24.05
N ASP A 287 10.54 -14.13 -23.59
CA ASP A 287 9.44 -14.56 -24.47
C ASP A 287 8.44 -13.45 -24.86
N GLU A 288 8.61 -12.18 -24.42
CA GLU A 288 7.60 -11.13 -24.64
C GLU A 288 7.85 -10.09 -25.76
N SER A 289 9.00 -10.00 -26.46
CA SER A 289 9.06 -9.01 -27.57
C SER A 289 10.23 -9.10 -28.58
N ASN A 290 10.10 -9.91 -29.64
CA ASN A 290 10.38 -9.48 -31.04
C ASN A 290 10.21 -10.63 -32.05
N SER A 291 8.97 -10.95 -32.38
CA SER A 291 8.64 -11.50 -33.70
C SER A 291 7.16 -11.27 -33.95
N GLN A 292 6.81 -10.38 -34.85
CA GLN A 292 5.48 -10.40 -35.46
C GLN A 292 5.49 -11.42 -36.60
N PRO A 293 4.90 -12.61 -36.47
CA PRO A 293 4.54 -13.39 -37.64
C PRO A 293 3.27 -12.78 -38.24
N ARG A 294 3.28 -12.57 -39.56
CA ARG A 294 2.11 -12.13 -40.33
C ARG A 294 0.97 -13.14 -40.15
N ILE A 295 -0.21 -12.62 -39.79
CA ILE A 295 -1.46 -13.34 -39.46
C ILE A 295 -2.00 -14.23 -40.61
N SER A 296 -1.43 -14.15 -41.81
CA SER A 296 -1.81 -14.98 -42.95
C SER A 296 -1.29 -16.43 -42.89
N ALA A 297 -0.36 -16.77 -41.99
CA ALA A 297 0.18 -18.14 -41.88
C ALA A 297 -0.64 -19.07 -40.95
N LEU A 298 -1.58 -18.53 -40.17
CA LEU A 298 -2.38 -19.29 -39.20
C LEU A 298 -3.68 -19.91 -39.78
N PHE A 299 -4.03 -19.57 -41.03
CA PHE A 299 -5.25 -20.06 -41.69
C PHE A 299 -4.98 -20.67 -43.08
N GLY A 300 -3.90 -21.43 -43.20
CA GLY A 300 -3.61 -22.27 -44.37
C GLY A 300 -4.11 -23.71 -44.15
N GLN A 301 -4.89 -24.20 -45.10
CA GLN A 301 -5.71 -25.42 -45.06
C GLN A 301 -5.03 -26.71 -44.58
N SER A 302 -5.83 -27.46 -43.82
CA SER A 302 -5.74 -28.90 -43.62
C SER A 302 -5.58 -29.67 -44.93
N ASN A 303 -4.48 -30.41 -45.07
CA ASN A 303 -4.49 -31.70 -45.75
C ASN A 303 -3.44 -32.60 -45.11
N GLY A 304 -3.90 -33.79 -44.73
CA GLY A 304 -3.21 -34.68 -43.82
C GLY A 304 -1.92 -35.28 -44.37
N ASN A 305 -1.05 -35.65 -43.44
CA ASN A 305 -0.04 -36.67 -43.63
C ASN A 305 0.13 -37.44 -42.32
N ASP A 306 -0.62 -38.53 -42.16
CA ASP A 306 -0.54 -39.47 -41.03
C ASP A 306 0.85 -40.13 -40.85
N LYS A 307 1.80 -39.85 -41.74
CA LYS A 307 3.21 -40.24 -41.60
C LYS A 307 3.98 -39.35 -40.62
N GLU A 308 3.62 -38.08 -40.46
CA GLU A 308 4.32 -37.15 -39.55
C GLU A 308 4.00 -37.43 -38.08
N LEU A 309 2.76 -37.82 -37.76
CA LEU A 309 2.36 -38.20 -36.39
C LEU A 309 2.99 -39.55 -35.97
N ALA A 310 3.19 -40.47 -36.92
CA ALA A 310 3.89 -41.74 -36.69
C ALA A 310 5.41 -41.55 -36.58
N GLN A 311 5.99 -40.59 -37.32
CA GLN A 311 7.40 -40.23 -37.25
C GLN A 311 7.72 -39.43 -35.99
N GLN A 312 6.82 -38.55 -35.53
CA GLN A 312 6.89 -37.90 -34.22
C GLN A 312 6.79 -38.94 -33.09
N LYS A 313 5.84 -39.88 -33.13
CA LYS A 313 5.75 -40.96 -32.12
C LYS A 313 7.02 -41.86 -32.10
N ARG A 314 7.65 -42.12 -33.25
CA ARG A 314 8.94 -42.83 -33.32
C ARG A 314 10.09 -41.99 -32.78
N GLN A 315 10.17 -40.69 -33.12
CA GLN A 315 11.19 -39.78 -32.57
C GLN A 315 11.06 -39.61 -31.04
N TYR A 316 9.84 -39.58 -30.49
CA TYR A 316 9.63 -39.55 -29.04
C TYR A 316 9.99 -40.87 -28.34
N SER A 317 9.92 -42.02 -29.03
CA SER A 317 10.37 -43.30 -28.48
C SER A 317 11.91 -43.44 -28.43
N THR A 318 12.62 -42.77 -29.33
CA THR A 318 14.10 -42.79 -29.36
C THR A 318 14.73 -41.73 -28.44
N PHE A 319 14.02 -40.62 -28.18
CA PHE A 319 14.41 -39.62 -27.17
C PHE A 319 14.33 -40.13 -25.72
N ALA A 320 13.73 -41.31 -25.50
CA ALA A 320 13.64 -41.93 -24.19
C ALA A 320 14.93 -42.66 -23.73
N THR A 321 15.96 -42.82 -24.57
CA THR A 321 17.09 -43.73 -24.27
C THR A 321 18.50 -43.12 -24.24
N LYS A 322 18.71 -41.81 -24.44
CA LYS A 322 20.05 -41.21 -24.26
C LYS A 322 20.02 -39.86 -23.54
N GLY A 323 20.44 -39.88 -22.27
CA GLY A 323 21.49 -38.97 -21.79
C GLY A 323 21.14 -37.58 -21.25
N ASN A 324 19.94 -37.30 -20.74
CA ASN A 324 19.72 -36.15 -19.84
C ASN A 324 18.89 -36.58 -18.61
N PRO A 325 19.14 -36.02 -17.42
CA PRO A 325 18.58 -36.53 -16.18
C PRO A 325 17.09 -36.25 -16.14
N ARG A 326 16.28 -37.29 -16.34
CA ARG A 326 14.89 -37.27 -15.88
C ARG A 326 14.91 -36.95 -14.38
N PRO A 327 14.00 -36.12 -13.84
CA PRO A 327 13.76 -36.16 -12.40
C PRO A 327 13.42 -37.62 -12.10
N ARG A 328 14.24 -38.28 -11.27
CA ARG A 328 14.08 -39.71 -11.01
C ARG A 328 12.64 -39.92 -10.55
N PRO A 329 11.85 -40.82 -11.19
CA PRO A 329 10.51 -41.17 -10.71
C PRO A 329 10.53 -41.56 -9.23
N GLN A 330 11.64 -42.15 -8.78
CA GLN A 330 11.93 -42.49 -7.39
C GLN A 330 12.00 -41.29 -6.43
N LEU A 331 12.40 -40.08 -6.84
CA LEU A 331 12.49 -38.93 -5.93
C LEU A 331 11.12 -38.26 -5.70
N LEU A 332 10.29 -38.23 -6.75
CA LEU A 332 8.87 -37.86 -6.67
C LEU A 332 8.04 -38.95 -5.94
N GLN A 333 8.41 -40.23 -6.10
CA GLN A 333 7.86 -41.34 -5.30
C GLN A 333 8.26 -41.22 -3.83
N ASP A 334 9.55 -40.99 -3.53
CA ASP A 334 10.08 -40.89 -2.17
C ASP A 334 9.50 -39.70 -1.41
N MET A 335 9.21 -38.58 -2.08
CA MET A 335 8.54 -37.44 -1.46
C MET A 335 7.05 -37.67 -1.20
N ALA A 336 6.35 -38.38 -2.10
CA ALA A 336 4.98 -38.80 -1.84
C ALA A 336 4.90 -39.84 -0.70
N LEU A 337 5.94 -40.67 -0.56
CA LEU A 337 6.04 -41.76 0.43
C LEU A 337 6.60 -41.32 1.79
N ARG A 338 7.29 -40.17 1.91
CA ARG A 338 7.85 -39.65 3.18
C ARG A 338 6.85 -38.88 4.04
N SER A 339 5.66 -38.57 3.53
CA SER A 339 4.54 -38.16 4.37
C SER A 339 3.89 -39.42 4.97
N GLU A 340 3.60 -39.46 6.26
CA GLU A 340 2.95 -40.59 6.98
C GLU A 340 1.51 -40.92 6.50
N ASN A 341 1.17 -40.58 5.26
CA ASN A 341 -0.17 -40.28 4.79
C ASN A 341 -0.52 -40.99 3.46
N VAL A 342 0.03 -42.18 3.25
CA VAL A 342 -0.32 -43.02 2.09
C VAL A 342 -1.76 -43.57 2.20
N TYR A 343 -2.30 -43.70 3.41
CA TYR A 343 -3.66 -44.21 3.66
C TYR A 343 -4.76 -43.17 3.40
N SER A 344 -4.51 -41.89 3.69
CA SER A 344 -5.45 -40.78 3.46
C SER A 344 -5.56 -40.36 1.98
N LEU A 345 -4.46 -40.46 1.21
CA LEU A 345 -4.44 -40.24 -0.24
C LEU A 345 -5.29 -41.29 -0.99
N LYS A 346 -5.36 -42.52 -0.50
CA LYS A 346 -6.25 -43.57 -1.04
C LYS A 346 -7.74 -43.25 -0.86
N LEU A 347 -8.11 -42.51 0.19
CA LEU A 347 -9.50 -42.23 0.54
C LEU A 347 -10.07 -40.98 -0.16
N ARG A 348 -9.29 -39.90 -0.32
CA ARG A 348 -9.84 -38.59 -0.73
C ARG A 348 -9.72 -38.25 -2.22
N ARG A 349 -8.93 -38.98 -3.04
CA ARG A 349 -8.70 -38.71 -4.48
C ARG A 349 -8.29 -37.26 -4.85
N VAL A 350 -7.96 -36.43 -3.87
CA VAL A 350 -7.50 -35.04 -4.00
C VAL A 350 -6.10 -34.97 -3.43
N LEU A 351 -5.16 -34.42 -4.20
CA LEU A 351 -3.78 -34.19 -3.80
C LEU A 351 -3.49 -32.69 -3.85
N ILE A 352 -3.16 -32.09 -2.70
CA ILE A 352 -2.70 -30.71 -2.63
C ILE A 352 -1.18 -30.72 -2.68
N VAL A 353 -0.60 -30.01 -3.64
CA VAL A 353 0.85 -29.93 -3.85
C VAL A 353 1.28 -28.47 -3.71
N ASN A 354 2.18 -28.21 -2.77
CA ASN A 354 2.83 -26.91 -2.66
C ASN A 354 3.96 -26.81 -3.69
N LEU A 355 3.83 -25.90 -4.65
CA LEU A 355 4.79 -25.72 -5.74
C LEU A 355 6.18 -25.31 -5.23
N LYS A 356 6.26 -24.55 -4.13
CA LYS A 356 7.53 -24.10 -3.54
C LYS A 356 8.30 -25.26 -2.91
N THR A 357 7.62 -26.06 -2.09
CA THR A 357 8.22 -27.28 -1.51
C THR A 357 8.63 -28.25 -2.61
N MET A 358 7.85 -28.31 -3.70
CA MET A 358 8.18 -29.14 -4.86
C MET A 358 9.39 -28.61 -5.63
N SER A 359 9.53 -27.29 -5.83
CA SER A 359 10.70 -26.71 -6.51
C SER A 359 11.97 -26.88 -5.70
N GLU A 360 11.92 -26.64 -4.39
CA GLU A 360 13.04 -26.82 -3.45
C GLU A 360 13.52 -28.27 -3.43
N ALA A 361 12.60 -29.24 -3.44
CA ALA A 361 12.96 -30.64 -3.30
C ALA A 361 13.25 -31.35 -4.63
N CYS A 362 12.66 -30.92 -5.74
CA CYS A 362 12.94 -31.51 -7.06
C CYS A 362 14.22 -30.96 -7.71
N ASN A 363 14.78 -29.85 -7.19
CA ASN A 363 15.96 -29.18 -7.75
C ASN A 363 15.83 -28.90 -9.26
N VAL A 364 14.60 -28.66 -9.73
CA VAL A 364 14.28 -28.31 -11.12
C VAL A 364 13.97 -26.81 -11.14
N PRO A 365 14.93 -25.94 -11.49
CA PRO A 365 14.73 -24.49 -11.47
C PRO A 365 13.60 -24.02 -12.39
N ASP A 366 13.29 -24.77 -13.44
CA ASP A 366 12.28 -24.39 -14.45
C ASP A 366 10.85 -24.81 -14.09
N LEU A 367 10.62 -25.53 -12.98
CA LEU A 367 9.31 -26.12 -12.68
C LEU A 367 8.21 -25.06 -12.46
N MET A 368 8.57 -23.93 -11.84
CA MET A 368 7.65 -22.81 -11.61
C MET A 368 7.27 -22.12 -12.92
N ASP A 369 8.22 -21.95 -13.83
CA ASP A 369 7.97 -21.36 -15.15
C ASP A 369 7.14 -22.30 -16.03
N LEU A 370 7.43 -23.60 -16.02
CA LEU A 370 6.59 -24.60 -16.70
C LEU A 370 5.17 -24.65 -16.13
N ALA A 371 5.01 -24.56 -14.80
CA ALA A 371 3.69 -24.49 -14.17
C ALA A 371 2.93 -23.22 -14.57
N THR A 372 3.64 -22.10 -14.74
CA THR A 372 3.06 -20.82 -15.19
C THR A 372 2.59 -20.88 -16.64
N HIS A 373 3.44 -21.36 -17.56
CA HIS A 373 3.15 -21.33 -19.00
C HIS A 373 2.32 -22.52 -19.50
N ARG A 374 2.43 -23.70 -18.87
CA ARG A 374 1.70 -24.91 -19.26
C ARG A 374 1.12 -25.64 -18.04
N PRO A 375 0.21 -25.01 -17.27
CA PRO A 375 -0.36 -25.59 -16.06
C PRO A 375 -1.08 -26.92 -16.31
N ALA A 376 -1.84 -27.04 -17.42
CA ALA A 376 -2.58 -28.25 -17.73
C ALA A 376 -1.67 -29.49 -17.91
N VAL A 377 -0.49 -29.32 -18.48
CA VAL A 377 0.49 -30.40 -18.68
C VAL A 377 1.08 -30.81 -17.34
N ILE A 378 1.48 -29.84 -16.50
CA ILE A 378 2.06 -30.10 -15.18
C ILE A 378 1.05 -30.80 -14.26
N ILE A 379 -0.19 -30.32 -14.22
CA ILE A 379 -1.27 -30.97 -13.47
C ILE A 379 -1.44 -32.42 -13.93
N GLY A 380 -1.42 -32.68 -15.25
CA GLY A 380 -1.48 -34.03 -15.82
C GLY A 380 -0.29 -34.91 -15.43
N CYS A 381 0.93 -34.38 -15.46
CA CYS A 381 2.15 -35.09 -15.05
C CYS A 381 2.14 -35.45 -13.57
N ILE A 382 1.74 -34.52 -12.69
CA ILE A 382 1.64 -34.76 -11.25
C ILE A 382 0.52 -35.79 -10.98
N THR A 383 -0.61 -35.69 -11.70
CA THR A 383 -1.69 -36.67 -11.59
C THR A 383 -1.21 -38.08 -11.93
N LEU A 384 -0.44 -38.22 -13.02
CA LEU A 384 0.13 -39.51 -13.42
C LEU A 384 1.12 -40.03 -12.36
N ALA A 385 2.01 -39.17 -11.87
CA ALA A 385 2.98 -39.53 -10.83
C ALA A 385 2.29 -39.96 -9.53
N ALA A 386 1.22 -39.28 -9.12
CA ALA A 386 0.42 -39.63 -7.96
C ALA A 386 -0.27 -40.99 -8.13
N ILE A 387 -0.84 -41.27 -9.31
CA ILE A 387 -1.46 -42.57 -9.61
C ILE A 387 -0.42 -43.69 -9.58
N GLN A 388 0.78 -43.47 -10.14
CA GLN A 388 1.89 -44.42 -10.09
C GLN A 388 2.37 -44.69 -8.65
N ALA A 389 2.46 -43.65 -7.82
CA ALA A 389 2.84 -43.78 -6.42
C ALA A 389 1.82 -44.59 -5.60
N ILE A 390 0.52 -44.46 -5.90
CA ILE A 390 -0.56 -45.09 -5.11
C ILE A 390 -0.81 -46.55 -5.53
N TYR A 391 -0.75 -46.86 -6.82
CA TYR A 391 -1.15 -48.17 -7.37
C TYR A 391 0.01 -49.01 -7.95
N GLY A 392 1.23 -48.45 -8.06
CA GLY A 392 2.35 -49.10 -8.75
C GLY A 392 2.22 -49.10 -10.28
N ASP A 393 3.29 -49.47 -10.99
CA ASP A 393 3.40 -49.29 -12.45
C ASP A 393 2.43 -50.18 -13.28
N GLU A 394 2.04 -51.36 -12.78
CA GLU A 394 1.17 -52.28 -13.52
C GLU A 394 -0.34 -51.97 -13.35
N GLU A 395 -0.80 -51.62 -12.14
CA GLU A 395 -2.21 -51.23 -11.93
C GLU A 395 -2.53 -49.79 -12.37
N ALA A 396 -1.53 -48.89 -12.42
CA ALA A 396 -1.70 -47.52 -12.90
C ALA A 396 -2.18 -47.46 -14.37
N LYS A 397 -1.79 -48.42 -15.20
CA LYS A 397 -2.27 -48.55 -16.59
C LYS A 397 -3.74 -49.00 -16.66
N ALA A 398 -4.18 -49.86 -15.72
CA ALA A 398 -5.54 -50.40 -15.68
C ALA A 398 -6.55 -49.42 -15.06
N LYS A 399 -6.15 -48.62 -14.06
CA LYS A 399 -7.00 -47.64 -13.35
C LYS A 399 -6.87 -46.20 -13.87
N ARG A 400 -6.30 -46.02 -15.07
CA ARG A 400 -6.07 -44.72 -15.74
C ARG A 400 -7.32 -43.83 -15.84
N GLN A 401 -8.51 -44.42 -15.71
CA GLN A 401 -9.82 -43.76 -15.77
C GLN A 401 -10.31 -43.16 -14.44
N LYS A 402 -9.67 -43.44 -13.29
CA LYS A 402 -10.10 -42.82 -12.02
C LYS A 402 -9.56 -41.39 -11.92
N LYS A 403 -10.47 -40.40 -11.95
CA LYS A 403 -10.18 -38.98 -11.77
C LYS A 403 -9.51 -38.74 -10.41
N PHE A 404 -8.20 -38.42 -10.43
CA PHE A 404 -7.47 -37.84 -9.31
C PHE A 404 -7.37 -36.33 -9.55
N MET A 405 -7.69 -35.53 -8.53
CA MET A 405 -7.63 -34.08 -8.63
C MET A 405 -6.35 -33.57 -7.97
N VAL A 406 -5.55 -32.81 -8.72
CA VAL A 406 -4.32 -32.19 -8.21
C VAL A 406 -4.56 -30.71 -8.04
N ARG A 407 -4.33 -30.20 -6.83
CA ARG A 407 -4.50 -28.80 -6.45
C ARG A 407 -3.11 -28.19 -6.24
N LEU A 408 -2.79 -27.12 -6.97
CA LEU A 408 -1.49 -26.44 -6.90
C LEU A 408 -1.58 -25.28 -5.92
N ALA A 409 -0.89 -25.38 -4.79
CA ALA A 409 -0.80 -24.35 -3.76
C ALA A 409 0.58 -23.67 -3.79
N GLY A 410 0.69 -22.50 -3.15
CA GLY A 410 1.99 -21.83 -2.93
C GLY A 410 2.60 -21.14 -4.16
N PHE A 411 1.77 -20.67 -5.10
CA PHE A 411 2.23 -19.88 -6.23
C PHE A 411 2.42 -18.41 -5.81
N GLU A 412 3.66 -18.00 -5.52
CA GLU A 412 3.95 -16.69 -4.90
C GLU A 412 3.81 -15.47 -5.83
N ARG A 413 3.71 -15.65 -7.16
CA ARG A 413 3.52 -14.53 -8.09
C ARG A 413 2.07 -14.01 -8.05
N LEU A 414 1.80 -13.10 -7.12
CA LEU A 414 0.50 -12.43 -6.98
C LEU A 414 0.30 -11.47 -8.17
N THR A 415 -0.73 -11.74 -8.96
CA THR A 415 -1.09 -10.96 -10.14
C THR A 415 -2.21 -9.99 -9.77
N HIS A 416 -1.97 -8.69 -9.94
CA HIS A 416 -3.02 -7.69 -9.74
C HIS A 416 -4.04 -7.74 -10.89
N GLY A 417 -5.30 -7.39 -10.63
CA GLY A 417 -6.36 -7.39 -11.65
C GLY A 417 -6.12 -6.38 -12.79
N LYS A 418 -5.23 -5.40 -12.58
CA LYS A 418 -4.73 -4.51 -13.65
C LYS A 418 -3.86 -5.22 -14.68
N ASP A 419 -3.13 -6.24 -14.25
CA ASP A 419 -2.15 -6.97 -15.05
C ASP A 419 -2.79 -8.19 -15.74
N LEU A 420 -4.04 -8.52 -15.38
CA LEU A 420 -4.87 -9.50 -16.07
C LEU A 420 -5.24 -9.02 -17.49
N LYS A 421 -4.36 -9.32 -18.45
CA LYS A 421 -4.49 -8.97 -19.87
C LYS A 421 -4.40 -10.23 -20.74
N ALA A 422 -4.53 -10.04 -22.05
CA ALA A 422 -4.56 -11.13 -23.03
C ALA A 422 -3.28 -12.01 -23.04
N ASN A 423 -2.14 -11.50 -22.59
CA ASN A 423 -0.87 -12.25 -22.50
C ASN A 423 -0.89 -13.36 -21.44
N LEU A 424 -1.85 -13.33 -20.51
CA LEU A 424 -1.99 -14.32 -19.44
C LEU A 424 -3.00 -15.43 -19.77
N ILE A 425 -3.66 -15.40 -20.93
CA ILE A 425 -4.62 -16.45 -21.34
C ILE A 425 -3.90 -17.80 -21.39
N GLY A 426 -4.47 -18.79 -20.69
CA GLY A 426 -3.92 -20.15 -20.58
C GLY A 426 -2.77 -20.30 -19.59
N LYS A 427 -2.32 -19.21 -18.94
CA LYS A 427 -1.27 -19.23 -17.90
C LYS A 427 -1.89 -19.38 -16.51
N LEU A 428 -1.09 -19.90 -15.58
CA LEU A 428 -1.44 -19.98 -14.15
C LEU A 428 -1.19 -18.62 -13.49
N VAL A 429 -2.18 -18.10 -12.78
CA VAL A 429 -2.09 -16.85 -12.02
C VAL A 429 -2.61 -17.07 -10.60
N CYS A 430 -2.07 -16.31 -9.65
CA CYS A 430 -2.61 -16.23 -8.30
C CYS A 430 -3.15 -14.83 -8.04
N ILE A 431 -4.40 -14.72 -7.59
CA ILE A 431 -5.06 -13.44 -7.32
C ILE A 431 -5.61 -13.49 -5.89
N GLN A 432 -5.41 -12.40 -5.16
CA GLN A 432 -5.98 -12.20 -3.83
C GLN A 432 -7.07 -11.13 -3.88
N GLY A 433 -8.19 -11.38 -3.21
CA GLY A 433 -9.27 -10.43 -3.12
C GLY A 433 -10.37 -10.83 -2.15
N THR A 434 -11.38 -9.97 -2.05
CA THR A 434 -12.57 -10.22 -1.24
C THR A 434 -13.69 -10.76 -2.13
N VAL A 435 -14.36 -11.82 -1.69
CA VAL A 435 -15.51 -12.38 -2.40
C VAL A 435 -16.69 -11.41 -2.27
N VAL A 436 -17.12 -10.83 -3.39
CA VAL A 436 -18.27 -9.91 -3.40
C VAL A 436 -19.57 -10.66 -3.59
N ARG A 437 -19.56 -11.67 -4.47
CA ARG A 437 -20.77 -12.41 -4.86
C ARG A 437 -20.49 -13.88 -5.10
N THR A 438 -21.40 -14.72 -4.62
CA THR A 438 -21.42 -16.17 -4.88
C THR A 438 -22.73 -16.55 -5.57
N SER A 439 -22.66 -17.36 -6.63
CA SER A 439 -23.84 -17.95 -7.25
C SER A 439 -24.26 -19.24 -6.54
N GLY A 440 -25.50 -19.68 -6.77
CA GLY A 440 -25.93 -21.02 -6.36
C GLY A 440 -25.19 -22.11 -7.13
N VAL A 441 -25.04 -23.27 -6.51
CA VAL A 441 -24.38 -24.45 -7.10
C VAL A 441 -25.22 -25.00 -8.26
N LYS A 442 -24.57 -25.31 -9.39
CA LYS A 442 -25.20 -25.88 -10.58
C LYS A 442 -24.45 -27.13 -11.05
N PRO A 443 -25.16 -28.16 -11.55
CA PRO A 443 -24.51 -29.30 -12.16
C PRO A 443 -24.04 -28.96 -13.58
N LEU A 444 -22.77 -29.20 -13.87
CA LEU A 444 -22.13 -29.06 -15.17
C LEU A 444 -21.86 -30.45 -15.77
N ALA A 445 -22.44 -30.75 -16.94
CA ALA A 445 -22.21 -32.02 -17.63
C ALA A 445 -20.85 -31.99 -18.36
N THR A 446 -19.90 -32.80 -17.88
CA THR A 446 -18.57 -32.97 -18.52
C THR A 446 -18.59 -34.04 -19.60
N LYS A 447 -19.42 -35.08 -19.41
CA LYS A 447 -19.68 -36.14 -20.38
C LYS A 447 -21.18 -36.36 -20.43
N MET A 448 -21.75 -36.40 -21.64
CA MET A 448 -23.18 -36.58 -21.81
C MET A 448 -23.47 -37.73 -22.75
N SER A 449 -24.46 -38.53 -22.36
CA SER A 449 -24.94 -39.66 -23.15
C SER A 449 -26.13 -39.27 -24.00
N PHE A 450 -26.15 -39.79 -25.22
CA PHE A 450 -27.13 -39.51 -26.23
C PHE A 450 -27.71 -40.82 -26.76
N THR A 451 -29.03 -40.92 -26.80
CA THR A 451 -29.73 -42.07 -27.39
C THR A 451 -30.15 -41.74 -28.82
N CYS A 452 -29.82 -42.63 -29.76
CA CYS A 452 -30.25 -42.50 -31.14
C CYS A 452 -31.76 -42.79 -31.28
N ASN A 453 -32.51 -41.87 -31.88
CA ASN A 453 -33.96 -42.05 -32.04
C ASN A 453 -34.33 -43.19 -33.03
N ALA A 454 -33.40 -43.61 -33.91
CA ALA A 454 -33.65 -44.62 -34.93
C ALA A 454 -33.33 -46.06 -34.48
N CYS A 455 -32.23 -46.26 -33.73
CA CYS A 455 -31.77 -47.59 -33.32
C CYS A 455 -31.69 -47.79 -31.81
N GLN A 456 -32.02 -46.77 -31.01
CA GLN A 456 -31.88 -46.75 -29.55
C GLN A 456 -30.45 -46.97 -29.03
N GLY A 457 -29.44 -47.05 -29.90
CA GLY A 457 -28.03 -47.10 -29.49
C GLY A 457 -27.63 -45.89 -28.67
N VAL A 458 -26.96 -46.14 -27.54
CA VAL A 458 -26.45 -45.11 -26.62
C VAL A 458 -25.01 -44.79 -27.04
N GLN A 459 -24.72 -43.52 -27.21
CA GLN A 459 -23.35 -43.04 -27.41
C GLN A 459 -23.02 -41.95 -26.40
N THR A 460 -21.78 -41.92 -25.94
CA THR A 460 -21.32 -40.90 -25.00
C THR A 460 -20.37 -39.93 -25.68
N LEU A 461 -20.54 -38.65 -25.39
CA LEU A 461 -19.72 -37.58 -25.93
C LEU A 461 -19.17 -36.76 -24.76
N ASP A 462 -17.85 -36.59 -24.74
CA ASP A 462 -17.20 -35.63 -23.84
C ASP A 462 -17.49 -34.21 -24.34
N LEU A 463 -17.92 -33.33 -23.43
CA LEU A 463 -18.26 -31.94 -23.71
C LEU A 463 -17.16 -31.01 -23.17
N PRO A 464 -16.03 -30.85 -23.87
CA PRO A 464 -14.98 -29.92 -23.46
C PRO A 464 -15.53 -28.48 -23.45
N ASP A 465 -15.18 -27.72 -22.42
CA ASP A 465 -15.59 -26.33 -22.20
C ASP A 465 -17.11 -26.10 -22.05
N ALA A 466 -17.86 -27.12 -21.58
CA ALA A 466 -19.29 -27.02 -21.29
C ALA A 466 -20.18 -26.60 -22.49
N LYS A 467 -19.66 -26.70 -23.72
CA LYS A 467 -20.44 -26.40 -24.92
C LYS A 467 -21.31 -27.59 -25.28
N PHE A 468 -22.63 -27.38 -25.29
CA PHE A 468 -23.57 -28.41 -25.70
C PHE A 468 -23.44 -28.69 -27.20
N VAL A 469 -22.96 -29.88 -27.55
CA VAL A 469 -22.82 -30.35 -28.94
C VAL A 469 -23.59 -31.66 -29.09
N LEU A 470 -24.41 -31.73 -30.14
CA LEU A 470 -25.13 -32.95 -30.49
C LEU A 470 -24.26 -33.84 -31.41
N PRO A 471 -24.28 -35.17 -31.24
CA PRO A 471 -23.65 -36.08 -32.19
C PRO A 471 -24.24 -35.93 -33.59
N THR A 472 -23.42 -36.09 -34.63
CA THR A 472 -23.86 -35.96 -36.03
C THR A 472 -24.19 -37.30 -36.70
N LYS A 473 -23.66 -38.41 -36.19
CA LYS A 473 -23.85 -39.77 -36.73
C LYS A 473 -23.96 -40.79 -35.59
N CYS A 474 -24.64 -41.89 -35.85
CA CYS A 474 -24.76 -43.00 -34.92
C CYS A 474 -23.59 -43.98 -35.13
N PRO A 475 -22.95 -44.48 -34.06
CA PRO A 475 -21.84 -45.44 -34.18
C PRO A 475 -22.30 -46.87 -34.52
N GLU A 476 -23.59 -47.18 -34.39
CA GLU A 476 -24.13 -48.51 -34.66
C GLU A 476 -24.03 -48.89 -36.15
N VAL A 477 -23.49 -50.08 -36.40
CA VAL A 477 -23.24 -50.59 -37.76
C VAL A 477 -24.59 -50.85 -38.44
N GLY A 478 -24.91 -50.06 -39.48
CA GLY A 478 -26.15 -50.14 -40.24
C GLY A 478 -27.20 -49.07 -39.92
N CYS A 479 -26.97 -48.22 -38.92
CA CYS A 479 -27.90 -47.15 -38.55
C CYS A 479 -27.57 -45.80 -39.24
N LYS A 480 -28.55 -45.20 -39.94
CA LYS A 480 -28.44 -43.87 -40.57
C LYS A 480 -29.06 -42.73 -39.72
N GLY A 481 -29.32 -42.98 -38.43
CA GLY A 481 -29.94 -42.01 -37.53
C GLY A 481 -29.08 -40.76 -37.33
N ARG A 482 -29.71 -39.59 -37.48
CA ARG A 482 -29.10 -38.25 -37.29
C ARG A 482 -29.70 -37.44 -36.15
N GLN A 483 -30.73 -37.98 -35.50
CA GLN A 483 -31.42 -37.34 -34.38
C GLN A 483 -31.08 -38.10 -33.11
N PHE A 484 -30.69 -37.34 -32.09
CA PHE A 484 -30.21 -37.85 -30.82
C PHE A 484 -30.91 -37.13 -29.67
N THR A 485 -31.35 -37.89 -28.68
CA THR A 485 -31.99 -37.36 -27.48
C THR A 485 -30.96 -37.37 -26.34
N PRO A 486 -30.68 -36.23 -25.69
CA PRO A 486 -29.74 -36.17 -24.57
C PRO A 486 -30.34 -36.82 -23.33
N GLN A 487 -29.59 -37.75 -22.71
CA GLN A 487 -29.94 -38.39 -21.46
C GLN A 487 -29.39 -37.57 -20.28
N ARG A 488 -30.30 -36.97 -19.51
CA ARG A 488 -29.96 -36.05 -18.40
C ARG A 488 -29.80 -36.74 -17.04
N GLY A 489 -30.16 -38.03 -16.95
CA GLY A 489 -30.04 -38.81 -15.71
C GLY A 489 -28.62 -39.33 -15.49
N THR A 490 -28.18 -39.37 -14.23
CA THR A 490 -26.87 -39.88 -13.78
C THR A 490 -26.69 -41.40 -13.97
N GLY A 491 -27.78 -42.14 -14.24
CA GLY A 491 -27.74 -43.59 -14.47
C GLY A 491 -27.20 -44.03 -15.84
N TYR A 492 -26.92 -43.11 -16.77
CA TYR A 492 -26.65 -43.42 -18.17
C TYR A 492 -25.22 -43.08 -18.65
N GLU A 493 -24.17 -43.25 -17.85
CA GLU A 493 -22.78 -42.80 -18.18
C GLU A 493 -22.62 -41.28 -18.39
N THR A 494 -23.66 -40.48 -18.13
CA THR A 494 -23.58 -39.01 -18.09
C THR A 494 -22.87 -38.58 -16.80
N GLU A 495 -21.72 -37.91 -16.93
CA GLU A 495 -20.93 -37.42 -15.80
C GLU A 495 -21.14 -35.92 -15.59
N THR A 496 -21.73 -35.56 -14.45
CA THR A 496 -21.92 -34.19 -14.00
C THR A 496 -20.94 -33.83 -12.87
N VAL A 497 -20.52 -32.58 -12.85
CA VAL A 497 -19.63 -31.99 -11.84
C VAL A 497 -20.30 -30.75 -11.26
N ASP A 498 -20.21 -30.54 -9.96
CA ASP A 498 -20.72 -29.32 -9.33
C ASP A 498 -19.88 -28.11 -9.77
N TRP A 499 -20.57 -27.04 -10.17
CA TRP A 499 -20.01 -25.80 -10.69
C TRP A 499 -20.63 -24.60 -9.99
N GLN A 500 -19.80 -23.62 -9.67
CA GLN A 500 -20.23 -22.37 -9.04
C GLN A 500 -19.36 -21.22 -9.53
N THR A 501 -19.94 -20.03 -9.61
CA THR A 501 -19.24 -18.79 -9.98
C THR A 501 -19.10 -17.89 -8.77
N ILE A 502 -17.91 -17.35 -8.59
CA ILE A 502 -17.56 -16.43 -7.52
C ILE A 502 -17.03 -15.15 -8.18
N ARG A 503 -17.50 -13.98 -7.74
CA ARG A 503 -16.90 -12.70 -8.12
C ARG A 503 -15.97 -12.23 -7.02
N LEU A 504 -14.70 -12.05 -7.40
CA LEU A 504 -13.64 -11.57 -6.54
C LEU A 504 -13.39 -10.09 -6.84
N GLN A 505 -13.31 -9.24 -5.82
CA GLN A 505 -12.83 -7.87 -5.93
C GLN A 505 -11.37 -7.81 -5.49
N GLU A 506 -10.51 -7.25 -6.34
CA GLU A 506 -9.08 -7.15 -6.03
C GLU A 506 -8.82 -6.29 -4.77
N LYS A 507 -7.88 -6.72 -3.94
CA LYS A 507 -7.35 -5.90 -2.85
C LYS A 507 -6.24 -5.01 -3.41
N LEU A 508 -6.44 -3.70 -3.41
CA LEU A 508 -5.40 -2.75 -3.84
C LEU A 508 -4.24 -2.75 -2.80
N PRO A 509 -2.97 -2.82 -3.23
CA PRO A 509 -1.84 -2.66 -2.32
C PRO A 509 -1.79 -1.24 -1.75
N ASP A 510 -1.47 -1.14 -0.45
CA ASP A 510 -1.63 0.08 0.36
C ASP A 510 -0.73 1.27 -0.03
N ASP A 511 0.30 1.07 -0.87
CA ASP A 511 1.34 2.09 -1.06
C ASP A 511 1.10 3.13 -2.16
N ARG A 512 0.09 2.95 -3.02
CA ARG A 512 -0.34 3.97 -3.97
C ARG A 512 -1.84 3.82 -4.18
N LEU A 513 -2.62 4.57 -3.40
CA LEU A 513 -4.00 4.88 -3.76
C LEU A 513 -3.96 5.56 -5.13
N ASP A 514 -4.11 4.78 -6.19
CA ASP A 514 -4.49 5.25 -7.53
C ASP A 514 -5.83 6.00 -7.35
N SER A 515 -5.75 7.29 -7.00
CA SER A 515 -6.90 8.12 -6.67
C SER A 515 -7.84 8.16 -7.87
N GLY A 516 -9.01 7.52 -7.73
CA GLY A 516 -10.06 7.49 -8.76
C GLY A 516 -10.22 6.16 -9.51
N ARG A 517 -9.39 5.14 -9.25
CA ARG A 517 -9.56 3.83 -9.91
C ARG A 517 -10.51 2.92 -9.12
N VAL A 518 -11.59 2.49 -9.77
CA VAL A 518 -12.49 1.47 -9.22
C VAL A 518 -11.77 0.11 -9.19
N PRO A 519 -11.71 -0.60 -8.04
CA PRO A 519 -11.14 -1.94 -7.96
C PRO A 519 -11.81 -2.88 -8.95
N ARG A 520 -11.02 -3.61 -9.74
CA ARG A 520 -11.56 -4.54 -10.74
C ARG A 520 -12.18 -5.76 -10.06
N THR A 521 -13.29 -6.21 -10.64
CA THR A 521 -13.94 -7.47 -10.28
C THR A 521 -13.60 -8.53 -11.32
N ILE A 522 -13.28 -9.73 -10.83
CA ILE A 522 -12.87 -10.88 -11.65
C ILE A 522 -13.84 -12.03 -11.36
N GLU A 523 -14.42 -12.59 -12.41
CA GLU A 523 -15.25 -13.80 -12.31
C GLU A 523 -14.33 -15.02 -12.24
N CYS A 524 -14.53 -15.83 -11.20
CA CYS A 524 -13.82 -17.07 -10.95
C CYS A 524 -14.83 -18.23 -10.99
N GLU A 525 -14.52 -19.28 -11.73
CA GLU A 525 -15.30 -20.51 -11.75
C GLU A 525 -14.63 -21.53 -10.83
N VAL A 526 -15.39 -22.11 -9.90
CA VAL A 526 -14.94 -23.20 -9.02
C VAL A 526 -15.71 -24.47 -9.35
N THR A 527 -15.01 -25.61 -9.27
CA THR A 527 -15.56 -26.92 -9.58
C THR A 527 -15.21 -27.96 -8.53
N ASN A 528 -16.04 -29.00 -8.43
CA ASN A 528 -15.83 -30.15 -7.53
C ASN A 528 -15.74 -29.72 -6.04
N ASP A 529 -14.65 -30.08 -5.36
CA ASP A 529 -14.46 -29.87 -3.93
C ASP A 529 -14.29 -28.41 -3.51
N LEU A 530 -14.07 -27.49 -4.46
CA LEU A 530 -13.94 -26.05 -4.20
C LEU A 530 -15.28 -25.32 -4.11
N VAL A 531 -16.36 -25.98 -4.53
CA VAL A 531 -17.73 -25.44 -4.50
C VAL A 531 -18.21 -25.29 -3.06
N ASP A 532 -18.97 -24.24 -2.80
CA ASP A 532 -19.56 -23.90 -1.50
C ASP A 532 -18.56 -23.75 -0.35
N ARG A 533 -17.27 -23.61 -0.67
CA ARG A 533 -16.26 -23.34 0.35
C ARG A 533 -16.36 -21.92 0.87
N VAL A 534 -16.60 -20.93 0.01
CA VAL A 534 -16.46 -19.50 0.36
C VAL A 534 -17.80 -18.80 0.49
N ILE A 535 -17.87 -17.83 1.42
CA ILE A 535 -19.03 -16.95 1.57
C ILE A 535 -18.69 -15.52 1.11
N PRO A 536 -19.69 -14.72 0.67
CA PRO A 536 -19.48 -13.30 0.44
C PRO A 536 -18.91 -12.59 1.68
N GLY A 537 -17.85 -11.80 1.49
CA GLY A 537 -17.08 -11.15 2.56
C GLY A 537 -15.76 -11.85 2.91
N ASP A 538 -15.59 -13.12 2.55
CA ASP A 538 -14.34 -13.85 2.76
C ASP A 538 -13.22 -13.25 1.91
N VAL A 539 -12.04 -13.10 2.51
CA VAL A 539 -10.81 -12.80 1.77
C VAL A 539 -10.20 -14.13 1.36
N VAL A 540 -9.90 -14.26 0.08
CA VAL A 540 -9.43 -15.51 -0.50
C VAL A 540 -8.27 -15.26 -1.45
N GLU A 541 -7.37 -16.23 -1.49
CA GLU A 541 -6.31 -16.34 -2.47
C GLU A 541 -6.69 -17.48 -3.43
N ILE A 542 -6.87 -17.15 -4.70
CA ILE A 542 -7.28 -18.10 -5.74
C ILE A 542 -6.12 -18.26 -6.73
N THR A 543 -5.62 -19.49 -6.84
CA THR A 543 -4.70 -19.88 -7.91
C THR A 543 -5.50 -20.57 -9.02
N GLY A 544 -5.43 -20.05 -10.24
CA GLY A 544 -6.26 -20.53 -11.34
C GLY A 544 -5.66 -20.25 -12.72
N ILE A 545 -6.28 -20.82 -13.74
CA ILE A 545 -5.88 -20.66 -15.14
C ILE A 545 -6.79 -19.61 -15.78
N VAL A 546 -6.22 -18.59 -16.42
CA VAL A 546 -7.00 -17.56 -17.10
C VAL A 546 -7.63 -18.14 -18.38
N LYS A 547 -8.95 -18.10 -18.48
CA LYS A 547 -9.73 -18.55 -19.63
C LYS A 547 -10.56 -17.42 -20.23
N VAL A 548 -11.06 -17.66 -21.45
CA VAL A 548 -11.89 -16.72 -22.20
C VAL A 548 -13.30 -17.28 -22.39
N ALA A 549 -14.31 -16.49 -22.07
CA ALA A 549 -15.70 -16.76 -22.36
C ALA A 549 -16.20 -15.84 -23.48
N GLN A 550 -17.11 -16.34 -24.33
CA GLN A 550 -17.77 -15.50 -25.32
C GLN A 550 -18.89 -14.70 -24.65
N SER A 551 -18.99 -13.40 -24.94
CA SER A 551 -20.10 -12.58 -24.46
C SER A 551 -21.38 -12.95 -25.22
N GLU A 552 -22.32 -13.62 -24.56
CA GLU A 552 -23.61 -14.06 -25.12
C GLU A 552 -24.60 -12.91 -25.43
N LYS A 553 -24.19 -11.65 -25.33
CA LYS A 553 -25.07 -10.52 -25.63
C LYS A 553 -25.20 -10.31 -27.13
N SER A 554 -26.11 -11.05 -27.76
CA SER A 554 -26.66 -10.71 -29.07
C SER A 554 -28.12 -11.14 -29.17
N TYR A 555 -29.02 -10.16 -29.07
CA TYR A 555 -30.46 -10.26 -29.38
C TYR A 555 -30.75 -10.47 -30.89
N SER A 556 -29.74 -10.77 -31.70
CA SER A 556 -29.88 -10.93 -33.15
C SER A 556 -29.83 -12.41 -33.54
N ARG A 557 -30.81 -12.85 -34.34
CA ARG A 557 -30.92 -14.21 -34.91
C ARG A 557 -29.81 -14.54 -35.91
N VAL A 558 -28.88 -13.63 -36.18
CA VAL A 558 -27.72 -13.85 -37.06
C VAL A 558 -26.52 -14.21 -36.20
N LYS A 559 -25.94 -15.39 -36.43
CA LYS A 559 -24.67 -15.86 -35.84
C LYS A 559 -23.48 -15.05 -36.36
N THR A 560 -23.48 -13.73 -36.18
CA THR A 560 -22.27 -12.92 -36.36
C THR A 560 -21.46 -13.12 -35.09
N GLY A 561 -20.40 -13.92 -35.17
CA GLY A 561 -19.54 -14.23 -34.02
C GLY A 561 -19.01 -12.94 -33.41
N ASN A 562 -19.32 -12.70 -32.13
CA ASN A 562 -18.78 -11.57 -31.40
C ASN A 562 -17.28 -11.83 -31.15
N THR A 563 -16.41 -10.92 -31.59
CA THR A 563 -14.95 -11.06 -31.46
C THR A 563 -14.44 -10.62 -30.09
N MET A 564 -15.31 -10.06 -29.24
CA MET A 564 -14.98 -9.71 -27.86
C MET A 564 -15.20 -10.87 -26.89
N TYR A 565 -14.14 -11.22 -26.17
CA TYR A 565 -14.13 -12.25 -25.13
C TYR A 565 -14.03 -11.61 -23.75
N LEU A 566 -14.69 -12.21 -22.77
CA LEU A 566 -14.57 -11.87 -21.35
C LEU A 566 -13.55 -12.81 -20.72
N LEU A 567 -12.61 -12.26 -19.96
CA LEU A 567 -11.65 -13.06 -19.18
C LEU A 567 -12.31 -13.53 -17.88
N TYR A 568 -12.15 -14.81 -17.58
CA TYR A 568 -12.52 -15.38 -16.29
C TYR A 568 -11.41 -16.31 -15.80
N LEU A 569 -11.39 -16.59 -14.49
CA LEU A 569 -10.39 -17.45 -13.87
C LEU A 569 -10.99 -18.83 -13.58
N ASP A 570 -10.43 -19.88 -14.14
CA ASP A 570 -10.78 -21.27 -13.75
C ASP A 570 -9.95 -21.65 -12.53
N ALA A 571 -10.59 -21.73 -11.37
CA ALA A 571 -9.91 -21.89 -10.10
C ALA A 571 -9.41 -23.32 -9.91
N ASN A 572 -8.08 -23.45 -9.79
CA ASN A 572 -7.45 -24.73 -9.50
C ASN A 572 -7.28 -24.95 -7.99
N TYR A 573 -6.97 -23.91 -7.23
CA TYR A 573 -6.81 -23.97 -5.78
C TYR A 573 -7.38 -22.70 -5.15
N LEU A 574 -8.03 -22.87 -4.01
CA LEU A 574 -8.64 -21.80 -3.24
C LEU A 574 -8.16 -21.91 -1.79
N GLN A 575 -7.60 -20.82 -1.28
CA GLN A 575 -7.20 -20.68 0.11
C GLN A 575 -8.01 -19.56 0.75
N LYS A 576 -8.64 -19.86 1.88
CA LYS A 576 -9.31 -18.86 2.72
C LYS A 576 -8.31 -18.17 3.63
N GLY A 577 -8.51 -16.87 3.80
CA GLY A 577 -7.73 -16.03 4.70
C GLY A 577 -8.08 -16.10 6.19
N THR A 578 -9.27 -16.59 6.52
CA THR A 578 -9.83 -16.60 7.87
C THR A 578 -9.45 -17.80 8.76
N MET A 579 -8.60 -17.69 9.79
CA MET A 579 -8.73 -18.58 10.97
C MET A 579 -10.13 -18.39 11.59
N THR A 580 -11.00 -19.38 11.44
CA THR A 580 -11.92 -19.79 12.49
C THR A 580 -11.39 -21.11 13.05
N LEU A 581 -10.81 -21.05 14.24
CA LEU A 581 -10.84 -22.21 15.11
C LEU A 581 -12.32 -22.52 15.37
N GLU A 582 -12.68 -23.80 15.21
CA GLU A 582 -14.00 -24.38 15.48
C GLU A 582 -15.05 -24.16 14.39
N ASP A 583 -14.98 -24.98 13.33
CA ASP A 583 -16.10 -25.77 12.79
C ASP A 583 -15.57 -26.57 11.58
N ASP A 584 -14.89 -27.69 11.86
CA ASP A 584 -14.81 -28.92 11.02
C ASP A 584 -13.75 -29.88 11.60
N ASP A 585 -14.15 -30.71 12.56
CA ASP A 585 -13.31 -31.73 13.22
C ASP A 585 -12.79 -32.84 12.28
N ILE A 586 -13.07 -32.76 10.97
CA ILE A 586 -12.67 -33.77 9.97
C ILE A 586 -11.48 -33.28 9.10
N TYR A 587 -11.05 -32.02 9.27
CA TYR A 587 -9.97 -31.40 8.48
C TYR A 587 -8.83 -30.78 9.30
N GLN A 588 -8.91 -30.77 10.64
CA GLN A 588 -7.89 -30.13 11.50
C GLN A 588 -6.58 -30.93 11.64
N GLU A 589 -6.58 -32.24 11.45
CA GLU A 589 -5.40 -33.07 11.71
C GLU A 589 -4.28 -32.91 10.66
N TYR A 590 -4.62 -32.36 9.49
CA TYR A 590 -3.69 -32.16 8.38
C TYR A 590 -3.06 -30.76 8.30
N HIS A 591 -3.75 -29.74 8.81
CA HIS A 591 -3.27 -28.36 8.80
C HIS A 591 -2.41 -28.02 10.02
N SER A 592 -2.59 -28.71 11.15
CA SER A 592 -1.99 -28.36 12.45
C SER A 592 -0.47 -28.55 12.57
N LYS A 593 0.18 -29.34 11.68
CA LYS A 593 1.64 -29.56 11.72
C LYS A 593 2.45 -28.77 10.67
N PHE A 594 1.79 -28.14 9.70
CA PHE A 594 2.46 -27.38 8.63
C PHE A 594 2.10 -25.89 8.57
N SER A 595 1.18 -25.40 9.43
CA SER A 595 0.75 -23.99 9.47
C SER A 595 1.36 -23.19 10.61
N LYS A 596 2.70 -23.03 10.64
CA LYS A 596 3.30 -21.92 11.41
C LYS A 596 3.40 -20.61 10.61
N ASP A 597 3.09 -20.62 9.31
CA ASP A 597 3.13 -19.44 8.43
C ASP A 597 1.87 -19.28 7.55
N SER A 598 0.66 -19.30 8.14
CA SER A 598 -0.58 -19.04 7.38
C SER A 598 -0.83 -17.54 7.18
N LYS A 599 -0.46 -17.08 5.98
CA LYS A 599 -0.58 -15.73 5.40
C LYS A 599 -2.02 -15.22 5.27
N ASP A 600 -2.55 -14.61 6.33
CA ASP A 600 -3.65 -13.62 6.17
C ASP A 600 -3.50 -12.34 7.02
N SER A 601 -2.47 -12.28 7.85
CA SER A 601 -2.00 -11.00 8.37
C SER A 601 -1.22 -10.29 7.27
N ILE A 602 -1.25 -8.96 7.28
CA ILE A 602 -0.21 -8.13 6.64
C ILE A 602 1.12 -8.85 6.85
N GLN A 603 1.87 -9.18 5.80
CA GLN A 603 3.11 -9.96 5.94
C GLN A 603 4.06 -9.18 6.85
N ILE A 604 4.19 -9.64 8.09
CA ILE A 604 5.05 -9.01 9.09
C ILE A 604 6.43 -9.56 8.83
N THR A 605 7.27 -8.74 8.21
CA THR A 605 8.67 -9.10 7.94
C THR A 605 9.43 -9.10 9.26
N THR A 606 10.57 -9.80 9.34
CA THR A 606 11.46 -9.73 10.53
C THR A 606 11.84 -8.28 10.87
N LYS A 607 12.00 -7.40 9.87
CA LYS A 607 12.21 -5.95 10.07
C LYS A 607 11.03 -5.27 10.78
N ASP A 608 9.80 -5.65 10.41
CA ASP A 608 8.60 -5.09 11.04
C ASP A 608 8.47 -5.56 12.49
N LEU A 609 8.89 -6.80 12.80
CA LEU A 609 8.92 -7.30 14.18
C LEU A 609 9.89 -6.52 15.06
N TYR A 610 11.11 -6.24 14.58
CA TYR A 610 12.06 -5.39 15.31
C TYR A 610 11.50 -3.98 15.52
N ALA A 611 10.84 -3.39 14.52
CA ALA A 611 10.21 -2.08 14.66
C ALA A 611 9.03 -2.10 15.66
N ILE A 612 8.24 -3.18 15.71
CA ILE A 612 7.17 -3.36 16.71
C ILE A 612 7.77 -3.50 18.12
N GLU A 613 8.89 -4.20 18.26
CA GLU A 613 9.62 -4.32 19.52
C GLU A 613 10.16 -2.98 20.01
N GLU A 614 10.77 -2.19 19.12
CA GLU A 614 11.22 -0.82 19.43
C GLU A 614 10.06 0.06 19.92
N VAL A 615 8.92 0.01 19.23
CA VAL A 615 7.71 0.73 19.67
C VAL A 615 7.25 0.25 21.05
N HIS A 616 7.29 -1.05 21.33
CA HIS A 616 6.85 -1.60 22.61
C HIS A 616 7.76 -1.19 23.80
N LEU A 617 9.05 -0.96 23.54
CA LEU A 617 10.03 -0.55 24.56
C LEU A 617 9.85 0.90 25.03
N GLU A 618 9.06 1.71 24.31
CA GLU A 618 8.81 3.10 24.68
C GLU A 618 8.03 3.24 26.00
N PRO A 619 8.53 4.02 26.98
CA PRO A 619 7.92 4.11 28.31
C PRO A 619 6.52 4.76 28.32
N GLN A 620 6.17 5.55 27.29
CA GLN A 620 4.86 6.19 27.13
C GLN A 620 4.12 5.70 25.88
N LEU A 621 4.09 4.39 25.66
CA LEU A 621 3.46 3.74 24.50
C LEU A 621 2.04 4.24 24.18
N PHE A 622 1.16 4.35 25.18
CA PHE A 622 -0.21 4.80 24.97
C PHE A 622 -0.27 6.22 24.37
N LYS A 623 0.54 7.14 24.90
CA LYS A 623 0.65 8.51 24.41
C LYS A 623 1.19 8.55 22.98
N LEU A 624 2.20 7.73 22.69
CA LEU A 624 2.82 7.65 21.37
C LEU A 624 1.83 7.18 20.31
N ILE A 625 1.09 6.09 20.57
CA ILE A 625 0.11 5.53 19.64
C ILE A 625 -1.03 6.53 19.37
N VAL A 626 -1.54 7.19 20.41
CA VAL A 626 -2.63 8.19 20.30
C VAL A 626 -2.23 9.37 19.42
N ASN A 627 -1.02 9.89 19.61
CA ASN A 627 -0.53 11.03 18.82
C ASN A 627 -0.09 10.63 17.40
N SER A 628 0.33 9.38 17.19
CA SER A 628 0.72 8.84 15.87
C SER A 628 -0.47 8.48 14.98
N PHE A 629 -1.66 8.24 15.56
CA PHE A 629 -2.86 7.84 14.81
C PHE A 629 -3.28 8.86 13.73
N SER A 630 -3.40 10.12 14.12
CA SER A 630 -3.74 11.23 13.23
C SER A 630 -2.91 12.45 13.62
N PRO A 631 -1.70 12.60 13.04
CA PRO A 631 -0.81 13.71 13.35
C PRO A 631 -1.24 15.02 12.68
N ALA A 632 -2.13 14.97 11.68
CA ALA A 632 -2.63 16.16 10.99
C ALA A 632 -3.69 16.94 11.79
N ILE A 633 -4.29 16.32 12.80
CA ILE A 633 -5.34 16.92 13.62
C ILE A 633 -4.74 17.20 14.99
N TYR A 634 -4.67 18.46 15.38
CA TYR A 634 -4.22 18.84 16.71
C TYR A 634 -5.32 18.58 17.77
N GLY A 635 -4.91 18.12 18.96
CA GLY A 635 -5.80 17.88 20.09
C GLY A 635 -6.71 16.64 19.97
N ASN A 636 -7.83 16.68 20.69
CA ASN A 636 -8.86 15.62 20.75
C ASN A 636 -8.31 14.23 21.11
N GLU A 637 -7.34 14.17 22.02
CA GLU A 637 -6.61 12.97 22.39
C GLU A 637 -7.53 11.88 22.97
N MET A 638 -8.54 12.29 23.74
CA MET A 638 -9.55 11.37 24.30
C MET A 638 -10.39 10.70 23.21
N VAL A 639 -10.74 11.45 22.14
CA VAL A 639 -11.50 10.91 21.00
C VAL A 639 -10.62 9.96 20.19
N LYS A 640 -9.36 10.34 19.93
CA LYS A 640 -8.38 9.47 19.25
C LYS A 640 -8.17 8.16 20.02
N ALA A 641 -8.05 8.21 21.35
CA ALA A 641 -7.93 7.03 22.19
C ALA A 641 -9.17 6.11 22.09
N GLY A 642 -10.37 6.69 22.11
CA GLY A 642 -11.61 5.92 21.92
C GLY A 642 -11.69 5.24 20.54
N ILE A 643 -11.31 5.93 19.47
CA ILE A 643 -11.22 5.35 18.11
C ILE A 643 -10.21 4.19 18.09
N LEU A 644 -9.05 4.37 18.71
CA LEU A 644 -8.02 3.32 18.79
C LEU A 644 -8.54 2.08 19.52
N PHE A 645 -9.29 2.22 20.61
CA PHE A 645 -9.91 1.06 21.28
C PHE A 645 -10.85 0.29 20.34
N ALA A 646 -11.57 0.98 19.45
CA ALA A 646 -12.39 0.34 18.42
C ALA A 646 -11.56 -0.40 17.36
N LEU A 647 -10.37 0.10 17.02
CA LEU A 647 -9.46 -0.54 16.07
C LEU A 647 -8.80 -1.80 16.66
N PHE A 648 -8.30 -1.74 17.90
CA PHE A 648 -7.68 -2.89 18.56
C PHE A 648 -8.71 -3.95 18.99
N GLY A 649 -9.90 -3.54 19.44
CA GLY A 649 -10.99 -4.43 19.86
C GLY A 649 -10.69 -5.23 21.13
N GLY A 650 -11.75 -5.76 21.76
CA GLY A 650 -11.65 -6.61 22.95
C GLY A 650 -11.33 -8.08 22.63
N ARG A 651 -11.28 -8.93 23.66
CA ARG A 651 -11.07 -10.37 23.50
C ARG A 651 -12.35 -11.06 23.02
N ARG A 652 -12.22 -11.90 22.00
CA ARG A 652 -13.30 -12.81 21.58
C ARG A 652 -13.46 -13.94 22.60
N ARG A 653 -14.69 -14.16 23.07
CA ARG A 653 -15.04 -15.25 23.98
C ARG A 653 -15.97 -16.21 23.23
N SER A 654 -15.53 -17.46 23.07
CA SER A 654 -16.41 -18.58 22.71
C SER A 654 -16.68 -19.34 24.01
N ASN A 655 -17.92 -19.32 24.49
CA ASN A 655 -18.30 -20.08 25.68
C ASN A 655 -18.49 -21.55 25.27
N GLY A 656 -17.41 -22.33 25.30
CA GLY A 656 -17.36 -23.68 24.73
C GLY A 656 -18.14 -24.78 25.45
N VAL A 657 -19.26 -24.53 26.15
CA VAL A 657 -19.98 -25.65 26.83
C VAL A 657 -21.51 -25.60 26.80
N ILE A 658 -22.21 -24.46 26.84
CA ILE A 658 -23.68 -24.49 27.07
C ILE A 658 -24.51 -23.55 26.19
N ASP A 659 -23.93 -22.49 25.62
CA ASP A 659 -24.70 -21.56 24.79
C ASP A 659 -23.81 -20.95 23.69
N ARG A 660 -24.16 -21.18 22.43
CA ARG A 660 -23.45 -20.68 21.23
C ARG A 660 -23.72 -19.19 20.99
N THR A 661 -24.03 -18.41 22.02
CA THR A 661 -24.24 -16.97 21.89
C THR A 661 -22.87 -16.27 21.92
N ALA A 662 -22.38 -15.92 20.73
CA ALA A 662 -21.15 -15.16 20.58
C ALA A 662 -21.33 -13.77 21.22
N ILE A 663 -20.55 -13.49 22.27
CA ILE A 663 -20.56 -12.17 22.92
C ILE A 663 -19.72 -11.21 22.08
N ARG A 664 -20.32 -10.08 21.69
CA ARG A 664 -19.63 -9.00 20.97
C ARG A 664 -18.36 -8.57 21.71
N SER A 665 -17.22 -8.54 21.02
CA SER A 665 -15.92 -8.11 21.58
C SER A 665 -15.47 -6.72 21.13
N ASP A 666 -15.96 -6.24 19.99
CA ASP A 666 -15.49 -4.99 19.38
C ASP A 666 -16.34 -3.80 19.85
N PRO A 667 -15.72 -2.71 20.37
CA PRO A 667 -16.46 -1.52 20.77
C PRO A 667 -16.84 -0.65 19.57
N HIS A 668 -17.92 0.11 19.70
CA HIS A 668 -18.43 1.05 18.71
C HIS A 668 -18.37 2.47 19.23
N VAL A 669 -18.01 3.41 18.34
CA VAL A 669 -17.77 4.81 18.68
C VAL A 669 -18.62 5.72 17.80
N LEU A 670 -19.30 6.68 18.43
CA LEU A 670 -20.02 7.75 17.75
C LEU A 670 -19.39 9.09 18.08
N ILE A 671 -19.07 9.87 17.06
CA ILE A 671 -18.52 11.22 17.18
C ILE A 671 -19.56 12.21 16.69
N VAL A 672 -20.09 13.01 17.59
CA VAL A 672 -21.05 14.07 17.30
C VAL A 672 -20.32 15.40 17.42
N GLY A 673 -20.52 16.31 16.50
CA GLY A 673 -20.02 17.66 16.71
C GLY A 673 -20.29 18.60 15.56
N ASP A 674 -19.99 19.86 15.78
CA ASP A 674 -20.19 20.92 14.80
C ASP A 674 -19.32 20.67 13.54
N PRO A 675 -19.74 21.13 12.35
CA PRO A 675 -18.93 21.07 11.14
C PRO A 675 -17.54 21.71 11.33
N GLY A 676 -16.52 21.21 10.62
CA GLY A 676 -15.16 21.79 10.65
C GLY A 676 -14.20 21.22 11.70
N LEU A 677 -14.68 20.43 12.67
CA LEU A 677 -13.84 19.85 13.74
C LEU A 677 -13.01 18.61 13.35
N GLY A 678 -12.75 18.40 12.05
CA GLY A 678 -11.90 17.30 11.56
C GLY A 678 -12.47 15.88 11.69
N LYS A 679 -13.78 15.70 11.94
CA LYS A 679 -14.44 14.40 12.15
C LYS A 679 -14.22 13.40 10.99
N SER A 680 -14.52 13.82 9.75
CA SER A 680 -14.34 12.99 8.55
C SER A 680 -12.87 12.63 8.31
N GLN A 681 -11.94 13.52 8.66
CA GLN A 681 -10.50 13.25 8.56
C GLN A 681 -10.03 12.22 9.61
N MET A 682 -10.59 12.22 10.82
CA MET A 682 -10.35 11.16 11.81
C MET A 682 -10.87 9.81 11.33
N LEU A 683 -12.05 9.76 10.70
CA LEU A 683 -12.59 8.53 10.11
C LEU A 683 -11.73 8.01 8.96
N SER A 684 -11.27 8.91 8.08
CA SER A 684 -10.36 8.58 6.97
C SER A 684 -9.03 8.02 7.49
N ALA A 685 -8.47 8.61 8.54
CA ALA A 685 -7.27 8.09 9.21
C ALA A 685 -7.53 6.70 9.83
N ALA A 686 -8.70 6.47 10.45
CA ALA A 686 -9.08 5.17 10.99
C ALA A 686 -9.10 4.08 9.91
N VAL A 687 -9.68 4.36 8.73
CA VAL A 687 -9.74 3.41 7.62
C VAL A 687 -8.35 3.06 7.08
N LYS A 688 -7.45 4.04 6.99
CA LYS A 688 -6.07 3.82 6.50
C LYS A 688 -5.24 2.97 7.46
N VAL A 689 -5.41 3.20 8.76
CA VAL A 689 -4.66 2.53 9.84
C VAL A 689 -5.26 1.16 10.18
N ALA A 690 -6.55 0.93 9.91
CA ALA A 690 -7.19 -0.35 10.15
C ALA A 690 -6.67 -1.46 9.21
N PRO A 691 -6.53 -2.71 9.67
CA PRO A 691 -6.13 -3.83 8.80
C PRO A 691 -7.14 -4.09 7.68
N ARG A 692 -8.44 -3.93 7.99
CA ARG A 692 -9.57 -3.95 7.07
C ARG A 692 -10.48 -2.76 7.39
N GLY A 693 -10.41 -1.70 6.59
CA GLY A 693 -11.23 -0.51 6.77
C GLY A 693 -12.16 -0.31 5.58
N VAL A 694 -13.45 -0.09 5.84
CA VAL A 694 -14.42 0.33 4.81
C VAL A 694 -14.91 1.73 5.17
N TYR A 695 -14.83 2.65 4.21
CA TYR A 695 -15.34 4.02 4.36
C TYR A 695 -16.68 4.16 3.62
N VAL A 696 -17.67 4.71 4.29
CA VAL A 696 -19.03 4.89 3.77
C VAL A 696 -19.51 6.29 4.14
N CYS A 697 -20.12 7.01 3.20
CA CYS A 697 -20.74 8.31 3.48
C CYS A 697 -22.27 8.20 3.40
N GLY A 698 -22.96 8.73 4.41
CA GLY A 698 -24.41 8.63 4.57
C GLY A 698 -25.25 9.47 3.61
N SER A 699 -24.68 10.52 3.01
CA SER A 699 -25.37 11.34 2.00
C SER A 699 -25.28 10.75 0.59
N SER A 700 -24.27 9.94 0.30
CA SER A 700 -24.02 9.39 -1.03
C SER A 700 -24.84 8.11 -1.30
N GLY A 701 -26.16 8.23 -1.44
CA GLY A 701 -27.02 7.23 -2.10
C GLY A 701 -26.99 5.77 -1.57
N ILE A 702 -26.34 5.53 -0.44
CA ILE A 702 -26.24 4.21 0.19
C ILE A 702 -27.59 3.90 0.82
N SER A 703 -28.20 2.81 0.36
CA SER A 703 -29.40 2.24 0.95
C SER A 703 -29.04 1.12 1.92
N THR A 704 -30.00 0.66 2.72
CA THR A 704 -29.90 -0.56 3.54
C THR A 704 -29.22 -1.71 2.79
N SER A 705 -29.52 -1.86 1.51
CA SER A 705 -28.97 -2.88 0.60
C SER A 705 -27.45 -2.75 0.40
N GLY A 706 -26.92 -1.52 0.33
CA GLY A 706 -25.48 -1.24 0.21
C GLY A 706 -24.71 -1.36 1.53
N LEU A 707 -25.37 -1.19 2.68
CA LEU A 707 -24.76 -1.39 4.01
C LEU A 707 -24.70 -2.88 4.39
N THR A 708 -25.79 -3.61 4.13
CA THR A 708 -25.94 -5.00 4.55
C THR A 708 -25.58 -5.96 3.43
N VAL A 709 -26.57 -6.53 2.75
CA VAL A 709 -26.41 -7.51 1.68
C VAL A 709 -27.59 -7.37 0.73
N THR A 710 -27.30 -7.45 -0.56
CA THR A 710 -28.29 -7.36 -1.62
C THR A 710 -28.44 -8.69 -2.35
N LEU A 711 -29.66 -9.03 -2.74
CA LEU A 711 -29.89 -10.11 -3.69
C LEU A 711 -29.91 -9.56 -5.10
N VAL A 712 -28.96 -9.99 -5.92
CA VAL A 712 -28.88 -9.60 -7.34
C VAL A 712 -29.21 -10.79 -8.21
N ARG A 713 -30.12 -10.59 -9.17
CA ARG A 713 -30.45 -11.61 -10.17
C ARG A 713 -29.26 -11.80 -11.11
N GLY A 714 -28.83 -13.04 -11.33
CA GLY A 714 -27.76 -13.37 -12.26
C GLY A 714 -28.19 -13.28 -13.72
N SER A 715 -27.30 -13.66 -14.63
CA SER A 715 -27.57 -13.79 -16.07
C SER A 715 -28.66 -14.83 -16.42
N GLY A 716 -29.24 -15.50 -15.43
CA GLY A 716 -30.32 -16.47 -15.55
C GLY A 716 -31.49 -16.20 -14.59
N SER A 717 -32.19 -17.24 -14.16
CA SER A 717 -33.30 -17.16 -13.20
C SER A 717 -32.85 -16.98 -11.73
N ASP A 718 -31.58 -17.22 -11.44
CA ASP A 718 -31.12 -17.44 -10.07
C ASP A 718 -30.71 -16.13 -9.39
N PHE A 719 -30.99 -16.05 -8.09
CA PHE A 719 -30.54 -14.97 -7.23
C PHE A 719 -29.15 -15.30 -6.68
N ALA A 720 -28.33 -14.28 -6.52
CA ALA A 720 -27.02 -14.37 -5.88
C ALA A 720 -26.90 -13.29 -4.81
N LEU A 721 -26.15 -13.59 -3.75
CA LEU A 721 -25.90 -12.67 -2.65
C LEU A 721 -24.72 -11.75 -2.99
N GLU A 722 -24.89 -10.46 -2.76
CA GLU A 722 -23.87 -9.43 -2.92
C GLU A 722 -23.62 -8.74 -1.58
N ALA A 723 -22.39 -8.83 -1.07
CA ALA A 723 -21.99 -8.28 0.22
C ALA A 723 -21.94 -6.75 0.18
N GLY A 724 -22.55 -6.10 1.18
CA GLY A 724 -22.46 -4.67 1.43
C GLY A 724 -21.32 -4.32 2.39
N ALA A 725 -21.23 -3.03 2.74
CA ALA A 725 -20.09 -2.47 3.46
C ALA A 725 -19.76 -3.15 4.81
N LEU A 726 -20.78 -3.52 5.60
CA LEU A 726 -20.58 -4.13 6.92
C LEU A 726 -20.00 -5.54 6.83
N VAL A 727 -20.40 -6.31 5.83
CA VAL A 727 -19.92 -7.68 5.60
C VAL A 727 -18.51 -7.66 5.01
N LEU A 728 -18.22 -6.71 4.12
CA LEU A 728 -16.86 -6.50 3.59
C LEU A 728 -15.86 -6.09 4.70
N GLY A 729 -16.35 -5.32 5.68
CA GLY A 729 -15.61 -4.88 6.86
C GLY A 729 -15.45 -5.92 7.99
N ASP A 730 -15.83 -7.19 7.80
CA ASP A 730 -15.71 -8.23 8.83
C ASP A 730 -14.28 -8.31 9.42
N GLN A 731 -14.20 -8.43 10.74
CA GLN A 731 -12.99 -8.39 11.57
C GLN A 731 -12.16 -7.09 11.53
N GLY A 732 -12.68 -6.03 10.92
CA GLY A 732 -12.03 -4.73 10.81
C GLY A 732 -12.87 -3.59 11.39
N CYS A 733 -12.90 -2.47 10.68
CA CYS A 733 -13.76 -1.33 10.99
C CYS A 733 -14.58 -0.85 9.79
N CYS A 734 -15.79 -0.39 10.06
CA CYS A 734 -16.66 0.28 9.12
C CYS A 734 -16.85 1.71 9.61
N CYS A 735 -16.22 2.65 8.90
CA CYS A 735 -16.32 4.07 9.18
C CYS A 735 -17.49 4.67 8.40
N ILE A 736 -18.38 5.34 9.11
CA ILE A 736 -19.60 5.92 8.56
C ILE A 736 -19.61 7.42 8.80
N ASP A 737 -19.50 8.21 7.74
CA ASP A 737 -19.64 9.66 7.81
C ASP A 737 -21.09 10.09 7.54
N GLU A 738 -21.45 11.28 8.02
CA GLU A 738 -22.81 11.84 7.91
C GLU A 738 -23.91 10.87 8.34
N PHE A 739 -23.68 10.22 9.49
CA PHE A 739 -24.59 9.23 10.06
C PHE A 739 -26.00 9.79 10.29
N ASP A 740 -26.14 11.11 10.52
CA ASP A 740 -27.42 11.79 10.68
C ASP A 740 -28.32 11.75 9.42
N LYS A 741 -27.74 11.54 8.23
CA LYS A 741 -28.50 11.48 6.98
C LYS A 741 -29.15 10.12 6.70
N MET A 742 -28.77 9.06 7.40
CA MET A 742 -29.21 7.67 7.14
C MET A 742 -30.45 7.22 7.91
N THR A 743 -31.48 8.07 7.95
CA THR A 743 -32.63 7.90 8.86
C THR A 743 -33.44 6.59 8.70
N THR A 744 -33.56 6.03 7.50
CA THR A 744 -34.32 4.80 7.22
C THR A 744 -33.51 3.53 7.48
N ASP A 745 -32.19 3.60 7.32
CA ASP A 745 -31.30 2.43 7.28
C ASP A 745 -30.80 2.00 8.67
N HIS A 746 -31.10 2.78 9.71
CA HIS A 746 -30.68 2.50 11.09
C HIS A 746 -31.14 1.15 11.64
N ASN A 747 -32.28 0.62 11.19
CA ASN A 747 -32.79 -0.66 11.69
C ASN A 747 -31.87 -1.83 11.28
N ALA A 748 -31.25 -1.75 10.10
CA ALA A 748 -30.36 -2.78 9.58
C ALA A 748 -29.04 -2.87 10.37
N LEU A 749 -28.62 -1.75 10.97
CA LEU A 749 -27.45 -1.68 11.82
C LEU A 749 -27.67 -2.30 13.21
N LEU A 750 -28.92 -2.36 13.69
CA LEU A 750 -29.22 -2.81 15.05
C LEU A 750 -28.85 -4.29 15.28
N GLU A 751 -29.02 -5.11 14.25
CA GLU A 751 -28.67 -6.53 14.25
C GLU A 751 -27.14 -6.68 14.18
N ALA A 752 -26.52 -6.06 13.17
CA ALA A 752 -25.07 -6.12 12.96
C ALA A 752 -24.26 -5.61 14.17
N MET A 753 -24.66 -4.49 14.78
CA MET A 753 -23.95 -3.91 15.92
C MET A 753 -24.10 -4.70 17.23
N GLU A 754 -25.15 -5.50 17.38
CA GLU A 754 -25.39 -6.28 18.62
C GLU A 754 -24.90 -7.71 18.48
N GLN A 755 -25.33 -8.39 17.41
CA GLN A 755 -25.10 -9.82 17.18
C GLN A 755 -23.84 -10.09 16.34
N GLN A 756 -23.25 -9.05 15.72
CA GLN A 756 -22.12 -9.17 14.79
C GLN A 756 -22.41 -10.14 13.62
N SER A 757 -23.68 -10.25 13.24
CA SER A 757 -24.18 -11.05 12.13
C SER A 757 -25.38 -10.37 11.49
N ILE A 758 -25.63 -10.67 10.22
CA ILE A 758 -26.78 -10.18 9.45
C ILE A 758 -27.53 -11.39 8.91
N SER A 759 -28.77 -11.57 9.34
CA SER A 759 -29.68 -12.60 8.85
C SER A 759 -30.53 -12.07 7.70
N ILE A 760 -30.62 -12.86 6.63
CA ILE A 760 -31.34 -12.52 5.41
C ILE A 760 -32.28 -13.66 5.08
N ALA A 761 -33.57 -13.34 4.96
CA ALA A 761 -34.61 -14.24 4.49
C ALA A 761 -35.36 -13.57 3.33
N LYS A 762 -34.84 -13.72 2.10
CA LYS A 762 -35.41 -13.09 0.90
C LYS A 762 -35.33 -14.04 -0.31
N ALA A 763 -36.34 -14.02 -1.17
CA ALA A 763 -36.42 -14.83 -2.39
C ALA A 763 -36.12 -16.34 -2.19
N GLY A 764 -36.53 -16.89 -1.03
CA GLY A 764 -36.30 -18.31 -0.68
C GLY A 764 -34.89 -18.62 -0.16
N ILE A 765 -33.99 -17.64 -0.08
CA ILE A 765 -32.66 -17.78 0.50
C ILE A 765 -32.72 -17.33 1.95
N ILE A 766 -32.43 -18.24 2.87
CA ILE A 766 -32.28 -17.99 4.30
C ILE A 766 -30.81 -18.21 4.64
N CYS A 767 -30.09 -17.15 4.99
CA CYS A 767 -28.68 -17.23 5.36
C CYS A 767 -28.33 -16.19 6.42
N THR A 768 -27.30 -16.48 7.21
CA THR A 768 -26.72 -15.53 8.18
C THR A 768 -25.27 -15.29 7.80
N LEU A 769 -24.91 -14.04 7.57
CA LEU A 769 -23.57 -13.63 7.18
C LEU A 769 -22.88 -12.94 8.37
N PRO A 770 -21.60 -13.26 8.65
CA PRO A 770 -20.85 -12.61 9.72
C PRO A 770 -20.56 -11.15 9.36
N ALA A 771 -20.67 -10.26 10.35
CA ALA A 771 -20.38 -8.83 10.25
C ALA A 771 -19.70 -8.34 11.54
N ARG A 772 -18.60 -8.99 11.94
CA ARG A 772 -17.82 -8.67 13.15
C ARG A 772 -16.94 -7.45 12.93
N THR A 773 -17.56 -6.32 12.65
CA THR A 773 -16.90 -5.04 12.39
C THR A 773 -17.12 -4.07 13.55
N SER A 774 -16.11 -3.26 13.85
CA SER A 774 -16.29 -2.08 14.69
C SER A 774 -16.96 -0.98 13.88
N VAL A 775 -18.08 -0.44 14.33
CA VAL A 775 -18.72 0.73 13.71
C VAL A 775 -18.16 2.00 14.35
N ILE A 776 -17.56 2.86 13.51
CA ILE A 776 -17.06 4.18 13.91
C ILE A 776 -17.84 5.21 13.10
N ALA A 777 -18.74 5.95 13.73
CA ALA A 777 -19.65 6.85 13.05
C ALA A 777 -19.36 8.32 13.39
N ALA A 778 -19.51 9.21 12.42
CA ALA A 778 -19.54 10.65 12.64
C ALA A 778 -20.92 11.19 12.27
N ALA A 779 -21.48 12.06 13.11
CA ALA A 779 -22.77 12.70 12.90
C ALA A 779 -22.67 14.20 13.15
N ASN A 780 -23.49 14.96 12.42
CA ASN A 780 -23.66 16.39 12.67
C ASN A 780 -25.00 16.62 13.39
N PRO A 781 -25.08 17.59 14.32
CA PRO A 781 -26.35 17.98 14.94
C PRO A 781 -27.28 18.60 13.89
N VAL A 782 -28.60 18.41 14.04
CA VAL A 782 -29.62 18.82 13.05
C VAL A 782 -29.58 20.32 12.73
N GLY A 783 -29.21 21.16 13.70
CA GLY A 783 -29.10 22.61 13.55
C GLY A 783 -27.73 23.12 13.14
N GLY A 784 -26.79 22.25 12.76
CA GLY A 784 -25.39 22.61 12.50
C GLY A 784 -24.56 22.84 13.76
N HIS A 785 -25.18 23.28 14.85
CA HIS A 785 -24.56 23.45 16.16
C HIS A 785 -25.21 22.57 17.22
N TYR A 786 -24.40 22.05 18.13
CA TYR A 786 -24.88 21.25 19.26
C TYR A 786 -25.57 22.13 20.31
N ASN A 787 -26.85 21.89 20.57
CA ASN A 787 -27.59 22.65 21.57
C ASN A 787 -27.61 21.93 22.92
N MET A 788 -26.95 22.52 23.92
CA MET A 788 -26.89 21.99 25.28
C MET A 788 -28.23 21.94 26.02
N SER A 789 -29.26 22.65 25.55
CA SER A 789 -30.60 22.60 26.16
C SER A 789 -31.45 21.42 25.67
N LYS A 790 -31.03 20.75 24.60
CA LYS A 790 -31.68 19.55 24.06
C LYS A 790 -30.89 18.30 24.44
N THR A 791 -31.59 17.17 24.50
CA THR A 791 -30.92 15.87 24.72
C THR A 791 -30.11 15.46 23.48
N VAL A 792 -29.17 14.53 23.63
CA VAL A 792 -28.38 14.01 22.49
C VAL A 792 -29.29 13.38 21.42
N ALA A 793 -30.32 12.66 21.85
CA ALA A 793 -31.28 12.01 20.95
C ALA A 793 -32.07 13.03 20.12
N GLU A 794 -32.45 14.16 20.72
CA GLU A 794 -33.13 15.26 20.03
C GLU A 794 -32.18 16.04 19.11
N ASN A 795 -30.94 16.27 19.55
CA ASN A 795 -29.92 16.95 18.74
C ASN A 795 -29.58 16.17 17.44
N LEU A 796 -29.66 14.84 17.48
CA LEU A 796 -29.37 13.96 16.34
C LEU A 796 -30.60 13.45 15.58
N LYS A 797 -31.81 13.60 16.13
CA LYS A 797 -33.06 13.01 15.60
C LYS A 797 -32.97 11.48 15.43
N MET A 798 -32.35 10.78 16.39
CA MET A 798 -32.17 9.32 16.37
C MET A 798 -32.85 8.63 17.55
N LYS A 799 -33.19 7.35 17.38
CA LYS A 799 -33.79 6.52 18.44
C LYS A 799 -32.76 6.25 19.55
N THR A 800 -33.18 6.35 20.81
CA THR A 800 -32.35 6.03 21.99
C THR A 800 -31.83 4.59 21.99
N ALA A 801 -32.58 3.66 21.40
CA ALA A 801 -32.16 2.27 21.25
C ALA A 801 -30.90 2.10 20.39
N LEU A 802 -30.68 2.95 19.38
CA LEU A 802 -29.47 2.95 18.55
C LEU A 802 -28.29 3.57 19.32
N LEU A 803 -28.52 4.71 19.97
CA LEU A 803 -27.51 5.39 20.79
C LEU A 803 -26.98 4.48 21.91
N SER A 804 -27.85 3.66 22.51
CA SER A 804 -27.44 2.69 23.54
C SER A 804 -26.53 1.55 23.07
N ARG A 805 -26.36 1.35 21.75
CA ARG A 805 -25.48 0.31 21.16
C ARG A 805 -24.06 0.80 20.88
N PHE A 806 -23.85 2.11 20.89
CA PHE A 806 -22.52 2.70 20.89
C PHE A 806 -21.94 2.63 22.30
N ASP A 807 -20.71 2.16 22.41
CA ASP A 807 -19.99 2.05 23.68
C ASP A 807 -19.50 3.45 24.12
N LEU A 808 -19.07 4.28 23.16
CA LEU A 808 -18.63 5.66 23.39
C LEU A 808 -19.37 6.64 22.48
N ILE A 809 -19.82 7.76 23.06
CA ILE A 809 -20.41 8.90 22.34
C ILE A 809 -19.61 10.15 22.69
N PHE A 810 -18.79 10.63 21.77
CA PHE A 810 -18.03 11.86 21.95
C PHE A 810 -18.80 13.05 21.39
N ILE A 811 -18.92 14.12 22.16
CA ILE A 811 -19.54 15.37 21.73
C ILE A 811 -18.45 16.43 21.63
N LEU A 812 -18.12 16.80 20.40
CA LEU A 812 -17.16 17.84 20.06
C LEU A 812 -17.90 19.15 19.86
N MET A 813 -17.69 20.09 20.78
CA MET A 813 -18.21 21.46 20.68
C MET A 813 -17.10 22.40 20.24
N ASP A 814 -17.39 23.24 19.25
CA ASP A 814 -16.49 24.35 18.91
C ASP A 814 -16.61 25.43 20.00
N LYS A 815 -15.55 25.62 20.78
CA LYS A 815 -15.47 26.63 21.83
C LYS A 815 -14.28 27.52 21.51
N PRO A 816 -14.49 28.80 21.15
CA PRO A 816 -13.40 29.70 20.82
C PRO A 816 -12.50 29.87 22.05
N ASN A 817 -11.22 29.53 21.90
CA ASN A 817 -10.23 29.63 22.96
C ASN A 817 -8.90 30.07 22.36
N GLY A 818 -8.51 31.31 22.65
CA GLY A 818 -7.35 31.95 22.03
C GLY A 818 -6.04 31.16 22.16
N GLU A 819 -5.81 30.46 23.26
CA GLU A 819 -4.61 29.63 23.43
C GLU A 819 -4.66 28.39 22.52
N MET A 820 -5.77 27.66 22.53
CA MET A 820 -5.95 26.45 21.72
C MET A 820 -5.96 26.76 20.23
N ASP A 821 -6.57 27.87 19.83
CA ASP A 821 -6.61 28.35 18.45
C ASP A 821 -5.21 28.77 17.96
N GLN A 822 -4.39 29.32 18.85
CA GLN A 822 -2.99 29.63 18.55
C GLN A 822 -2.16 28.36 18.33
N TYR A 823 -2.34 27.32 19.15
CA TYR A 823 -1.66 26.04 18.94
C TYR A 823 -2.14 25.33 17.66
N LEU A 824 -3.45 25.31 17.42
CA LEU A 824 -4.04 24.72 16.22
C LEU A 824 -3.54 25.42 14.95
N SER A 825 -3.59 26.75 14.91
CA SER A 825 -3.14 27.54 13.76
C SER A 825 -1.65 27.32 13.48
N ARG A 826 -0.79 27.35 14.51
CA ARG A 826 0.64 27.02 14.36
C ARG A 826 0.85 25.61 13.80
N HIS A 827 0.12 24.62 14.32
CA HIS A 827 0.21 23.24 13.85
C HIS A 827 -0.17 23.10 12.37
N VAL A 828 -1.27 23.73 11.95
CA VAL A 828 -1.70 23.74 10.55
C VAL A 828 -0.66 24.43 9.65
N MET A 829 -0.13 25.59 10.06
CA MET A 829 0.92 26.28 9.29
C MET A 829 2.21 25.45 9.18
N ALA A 830 2.57 24.70 10.22
CA ALA A 830 3.72 23.80 10.20
C ALA A 830 3.56 22.65 9.18
N LEU A 831 2.35 22.10 9.05
CA LEU A 831 2.06 21.06 8.04
C LEU A 831 2.17 21.59 6.60
N HIS A 832 1.73 22.83 6.37
CA HIS A 832 1.74 23.45 5.04
C HIS A 832 3.11 23.99 4.61
N SER A 833 4.01 24.30 5.55
CA SER A 833 5.34 24.87 5.27
C SER A 833 6.40 23.84 4.83
N GLY A 834 6.04 22.56 4.65
CA GLY A 834 6.93 21.55 4.08
C GLY A 834 8.04 21.03 5.01
N ASN A 835 8.20 21.59 6.21
CA ASN A 835 9.19 21.15 7.21
C ASN A 835 8.85 19.82 7.92
N ALA A 836 7.80 19.12 7.48
CA ALA A 836 7.26 17.93 8.13
C ALA A 836 7.95 16.60 7.76
N SER A 837 8.94 16.61 6.86
CA SER A 837 9.64 15.38 6.40
C SER A 837 10.66 14.83 7.40
N SER A 838 10.91 15.52 8.51
CA SER A 838 11.59 14.94 9.67
C SER A 838 10.58 14.89 10.82
N GLY A 839 10.37 13.73 11.43
CA GLY A 839 9.48 13.52 12.58
C GLY A 839 9.90 14.24 13.86
N LYS A 840 10.45 15.45 13.75
CA LYS A 840 10.74 16.37 14.85
C LYS A 840 9.55 17.31 15.00
N ALA A 841 8.85 17.21 16.12
CA ALA A 841 7.93 18.26 16.54
C ALA A 841 8.65 19.62 16.56
N PHE A 842 8.00 20.64 16.02
CA PHE A 842 8.53 21.99 15.86
C PHE A 842 8.81 22.67 17.22
N ARG A 843 9.95 23.37 17.33
CA ARG A 843 10.38 24.14 18.52
C ARG A 843 10.03 25.64 18.34
N PRO A 844 9.37 26.30 19.30
CA PRO A 844 9.29 27.76 19.30
C PRO A 844 10.60 28.38 19.82
N SER A 845 11.19 29.30 19.05
CA SER A 845 12.21 30.23 19.54
C SER A 845 11.51 31.35 20.32
N GLN A 846 11.78 31.46 21.62
CA GLN A 846 11.44 32.65 22.40
C GLN A 846 12.49 33.73 22.16
N ASP A 847 12.17 34.72 21.34
CA ASP A 847 12.67 36.07 21.54
C ASP A 847 11.68 36.79 22.46
N GLY A 848 12.11 37.02 23.71
CA GLY A 848 11.31 37.73 24.71
C GLY A 848 11.79 37.47 26.13
N GLU A 849 12.82 38.21 26.57
CA GLU A 849 13.18 38.35 27.97
C GLU A 849 11.96 38.78 28.81
N THR A 850 11.62 38.00 29.84
CA THR A 850 11.20 38.54 31.15
C THR A 850 11.17 37.44 32.23
N ASP A 851 12.15 37.54 33.12
CA ASP A 851 12.13 37.26 34.56
C ASP A 851 11.12 36.23 35.11
N ARG A 852 11.66 35.11 35.65
CA ARG A 852 11.23 34.53 36.94
C ARG A 852 12.23 33.49 37.48
N SER A 853 13.08 33.98 38.37
CA SER A 853 13.56 33.37 39.62
C SER A 853 13.31 31.87 39.88
N GLN A 854 14.43 31.14 39.91
CA GLN A 854 14.83 30.04 40.80
C GLN A 854 13.77 29.45 41.76
N SER A 855 13.44 28.17 41.58
CA SER A 855 13.32 27.23 42.71
C SER A 855 13.78 25.81 42.34
N SER A 856 14.92 25.46 42.95
CA SER A 856 15.46 24.16 43.37
C SER A 856 14.93 22.83 42.78
N ILE A 857 15.91 22.11 42.24
CA ILE A 857 16.09 20.65 42.09
C ILE A 857 15.58 19.82 43.29
N GLY A 858 14.78 18.78 43.02
CA GLY A 858 14.61 17.61 43.91
C GLY A 858 13.22 16.94 43.89
N THR A 859 13.17 15.67 43.45
CA THR A 859 12.09 14.66 43.67
C THR A 859 10.70 14.90 43.08
N ASP A 860 10.43 14.45 41.84
CA ASP A 860 9.10 14.58 41.21
C ASP A 860 8.59 13.34 40.43
N SER A 861 9.02 12.12 40.80
CA SER A 861 8.52 10.89 40.16
C SER A 861 7.16 10.41 40.69
N LYS A 862 6.69 10.90 41.85
CA LYS A 862 5.39 10.49 42.44
C LYS A 862 4.21 11.37 42.02
N THR A 863 4.46 12.60 41.60
CA THR A 863 3.44 13.65 41.34
C THR A 863 2.87 13.61 39.93
N ARG A 864 3.47 12.84 39.01
CA ARG A 864 3.00 12.68 37.62
C ARG A 864 1.77 11.77 37.48
N MET A 865 1.48 10.92 38.48
CA MET A 865 0.39 9.94 38.46
C MET A 865 -0.99 10.49 38.84
N GLU A 866 -1.08 11.69 39.43
CA GLU A 866 -2.36 12.30 39.87
C GLU A 866 -2.97 13.27 38.83
N ARG A 867 -2.31 13.49 37.69
CA ARG A 867 -2.84 14.35 36.61
C ARG A 867 -3.90 13.63 35.78
N PRO A 868 -4.95 14.33 35.29
CA PRO A 868 -5.96 13.74 34.43
C PRO A 868 -5.36 13.16 33.15
N LEU A 869 -5.97 12.09 32.62
CA LEU A 869 -5.51 11.38 31.42
C LEU A 869 -5.39 12.31 30.21
N SER A 870 -6.28 13.29 30.09
CA SER A 870 -6.23 14.30 29.01
C SER A 870 -4.91 15.09 29.01
N GLU A 871 -4.35 15.40 30.18
CA GLU A 871 -3.04 16.06 30.30
C GLU A 871 -1.89 15.08 30.08
N ARG A 872 -2.05 13.81 30.49
CA ARG A 872 -1.04 12.76 30.25
C ARG A 872 -0.87 12.45 28.76
N LEU A 873 -1.93 12.54 27.97
CA LEU A 873 -1.92 12.24 26.53
C LEU A 873 -1.42 13.41 25.66
N ARG A 874 -1.47 14.65 26.15
CA ARG A 874 -0.99 15.84 25.44
C ARG A 874 0.53 15.81 25.26
N MET A 875 1.00 16.09 24.04
CA MET A 875 2.43 16.28 23.79
C MET A 875 2.93 17.56 24.49
N THR A 876 4.03 17.45 25.22
CA THR A 876 4.72 18.61 25.83
C THR A 876 5.99 18.94 25.05
N GLU A 877 6.50 20.16 25.16
CA GLU A 877 7.70 20.61 24.43
C GLU A 877 8.97 19.80 24.77
N GLU A 878 8.97 19.09 25.90
CA GLU A 878 10.06 18.23 26.36
C GLU A 878 10.00 16.81 25.75
N ASP A 879 8.86 16.40 25.19
CA ASP A 879 8.68 15.05 24.65
C ASP A 879 9.29 14.94 23.23
N GLN A 880 10.54 14.48 23.12
CA GLN A 880 11.20 14.15 21.85
C GLN A 880 10.70 12.80 21.29
N LEU A 881 9.39 12.64 21.11
CA LEU A 881 8.81 11.38 20.61
C LEU A 881 8.74 11.38 19.09
N ALA A 882 9.45 10.44 18.46
CA ALA A 882 9.35 10.18 17.02
C ALA A 882 8.02 9.47 16.71
N LEU A 883 7.15 10.10 15.92
CA LEU A 883 5.83 9.55 15.58
C LEU A 883 5.93 8.28 14.72
N ILE A 884 5.03 7.33 14.98
CA ILE A 884 4.98 6.06 14.24
C ILE A 884 4.34 6.30 12.86
N PRO A 885 5.00 5.90 11.76
CA PRO A 885 4.41 5.97 10.42
C PRO A 885 3.13 5.13 10.32
N GLN A 886 2.11 5.62 9.61
CA GLN A 886 0.82 4.92 9.46
C GLN A 886 0.93 3.47 8.94
N PRO A 887 1.80 3.13 7.96
CA PRO A 887 1.96 1.74 7.51
C PRO A 887 2.47 0.81 8.63
N LEU A 888 3.37 1.30 9.47
CA LEU A 888 3.88 0.54 10.62
C LEU A 888 2.81 0.40 11.70
N LEU A 889 2.05 1.47 11.99
CA LEU A 889 0.94 1.43 12.94
C LEU A 889 -0.15 0.43 12.52
N ARG A 890 -0.44 0.33 11.22
CA ARG A 890 -1.36 -0.67 10.67
C ARG A 890 -0.88 -2.10 10.91
N LYS A 891 0.42 -2.37 10.68
CA LYS A 891 1.04 -3.66 10.98
C LYS A 891 1.00 -3.98 12.48
N TYR A 892 1.27 -2.99 13.33
CA TYR A 892 1.20 -3.11 14.77
C TYR A 892 -0.21 -3.52 15.26
N ILE A 893 -1.26 -2.89 14.75
CA ILE A 893 -2.65 -3.25 15.08
C ILE A 893 -2.98 -4.67 14.63
N ALA A 894 -2.57 -5.05 13.41
CA ALA A 894 -2.78 -6.41 12.91
C ALA A 894 -2.09 -7.46 13.79
N TYR A 895 -0.84 -7.21 14.18
CA TYR A 895 -0.09 -8.05 15.11
C TYR A 895 -0.81 -8.20 16.46
N ALA A 896 -1.19 -7.08 17.08
CA ALA A 896 -1.84 -7.08 18.38
C ALA A 896 -3.19 -7.84 18.37
N ARG A 897 -3.99 -7.69 17.30
CA ARG A 897 -5.27 -8.41 17.15
C ARG A 897 -5.08 -9.92 16.99
N GLN A 898 -4.00 -10.34 16.31
CA GLN A 898 -3.74 -11.75 16.00
C GLN A 898 -3.14 -12.50 17.18
N TYR A 899 -2.20 -11.89 17.91
CA TYR A 899 -1.40 -12.61 18.90
C TYR A 899 -1.75 -12.30 20.36
N VAL A 900 -2.45 -11.20 20.67
CA VAL A 900 -2.67 -10.75 22.06
C VAL A 900 -4.13 -10.92 22.51
N HIS A 901 -4.32 -11.76 23.53
CA HIS A 901 -5.64 -12.13 24.06
C HIS A 901 -5.78 -11.79 25.55
N PRO A 902 -6.04 -10.53 25.90
CA PRO A 902 -6.01 -10.05 27.27
C PRO A 902 -7.09 -10.71 28.15
N LYS A 903 -6.74 -10.96 29.42
CA LYS A 903 -7.63 -11.46 30.48
C LYS A 903 -7.83 -10.39 31.55
N LEU A 904 -9.05 -10.26 32.04
CA LEU A 904 -9.38 -9.32 33.12
C LEU A 904 -8.78 -9.81 34.45
N SER A 905 -8.01 -8.95 35.13
CA SER A 905 -7.56 -9.22 36.50
C SER A 905 -8.69 -9.00 37.52
N PRO A 906 -8.67 -9.67 38.69
CA PRO A 906 -9.68 -9.48 39.72
C PRO A 906 -9.74 -8.03 40.23
N GLU A 907 -8.60 -7.34 40.33
CA GLU A 907 -8.53 -5.94 40.75
C GLU A 907 -9.19 -4.98 39.74
N ALA A 908 -8.94 -5.20 38.44
CA ALA A 908 -9.57 -4.43 37.39
C ALA A 908 -11.08 -4.68 37.36
N ALA A 909 -11.51 -5.94 37.52
CA ALA A 909 -12.92 -6.33 37.56
C ALA A 909 -13.67 -5.62 38.70
N ALA A 910 -13.11 -5.60 39.91
CA ALA A 910 -13.68 -4.89 41.05
C ALA A 910 -13.81 -3.38 40.77
N THR A 911 -12.76 -2.76 40.22
CA THR A 911 -12.76 -1.32 39.90
C THR A 911 -13.84 -0.95 38.87
N LEU A 912 -14.02 -1.77 37.83
CA LEU A 912 -15.07 -1.57 36.82
C LEU A 912 -16.47 -1.80 37.39
N GLN A 913 -16.63 -2.81 38.24
CA GLN A 913 -17.89 -3.13 38.91
C GLN A 913 -18.33 -1.98 39.83
N ASP A 914 -17.43 -1.47 40.66
CA ASP A 914 -17.70 -0.35 41.57
C ASP A 914 -18.12 0.91 40.81
N PHE A 915 -17.42 1.22 39.71
CA PHE A 915 -17.77 2.34 38.85
C PHE A 915 -19.16 2.17 38.20
N TYR A 916 -19.48 0.97 37.69
CA TYR A 916 -20.79 0.67 37.12
C TYR A 916 -21.93 0.83 38.14
N LEU A 917 -21.74 0.32 39.36
CA LEU A 917 -22.72 0.46 40.44
C LEU A 917 -22.92 1.94 40.82
N MET A 918 -21.84 2.71 40.92
CA MET A 918 -21.90 4.15 41.14
C MET A 918 -22.68 4.86 40.01
N LEU A 919 -22.40 4.53 38.75
CA LEU A 919 -23.06 5.13 37.59
C LEU A 919 -24.56 4.84 37.61
N ARG A 920 -24.95 3.59 37.91
CA ARG A 920 -26.36 3.16 38.01
C ARG A 920 -27.11 3.84 39.15
N ASN A 921 -26.43 4.10 40.29
CA ASN A 921 -27.03 4.80 41.42
C ASN A 921 -27.28 6.29 41.14
N LYS A 922 -26.39 6.94 40.37
CA LYS A 922 -26.53 8.36 40.00
C LYS A 922 -27.61 8.60 38.94
N HIS A 923 -27.84 7.65 38.03
CA HIS A 923 -28.84 7.75 36.96
C HIS A 923 -30.27 7.31 37.37
N ARG A 924 -30.89 8.03 38.30
CA ARG A 924 -32.33 7.86 38.65
C ARG A 924 -33.28 8.87 37.97
N SER A 925 -32.76 9.80 37.17
CA SER A 925 -33.59 10.80 36.47
C SER A 925 -34.15 10.28 35.13
N PRO A 926 -35.40 10.63 34.76
CA PRO A 926 -36.12 10.06 33.60
C PRO A 926 -35.61 10.52 32.21
N ASP A 927 -34.85 11.61 32.11
CA ASP A 927 -34.51 12.26 30.83
C ASP A 927 -33.17 11.80 30.21
N GLY A 928 -32.43 10.90 30.87
CA GLY A 928 -31.11 10.43 30.41
C GLY A 928 -31.14 9.04 29.78
N THR A 929 -30.14 8.71 28.95
CA THR A 929 -29.95 7.34 28.43
C THR A 929 -29.81 6.36 29.59
N PRO A 930 -30.63 5.29 29.66
CA PRO A 930 -30.62 4.38 30.80
C PRO A 930 -29.29 3.62 30.88
N VAL A 931 -28.72 3.54 32.10
CA VAL A 931 -27.50 2.78 32.38
C VAL A 931 -27.86 1.29 32.46
N THR A 932 -27.54 0.55 31.41
CA THR A 932 -27.80 -0.89 31.29
C THR A 932 -26.52 -1.70 31.53
N THR A 933 -26.65 -3.02 31.64
CA THR A 933 -25.51 -3.95 31.71
C THR A 933 -24.57 -3.84 30.51
N ARG A 934 -25.06 -3.35 29.36
CA ARG A 934 -24.23 -3.05 28.18
C ARG A 934 -23.08 -2.12 28.50
N GLN A 935 -23.27 -1.14 29.40
CA GLN A 935 -22.21 -0.21 29.78
C GLN A 935 -21.08 -0.89 30.55
N LEU A 936 -21.40 -1.90 31.36
CA LEU A 936 -20.38 -2.70 32.03
C LEU A 936 -19.59 -3.55 31.00
N GLU A 937 -20.28 -4.12 30.01
CA GLU A 937 -19.62 -4.84 28.93
C GLU A 937 -18.75 -3.91 28.07
N SER A 938 -19.21 -2.69 27.79
CA SER A 938 -18.43 -1.64 27.10
C SER A 938 -17.11 -1.37 27.83
N LEU A 939 -17.17 -1.18 29.15
CA LEU A 939 -16.00 -0.96 29.99
C LEU A 939 -15.01 -2.13 29.92
N ILE A 940 -15.51 -3.37 29.97
CA ILE A 940 -14.67 -4.57 29.85
C ILE A 940 -13.99 -4.63 28.47
N ARG A 941 -14.73 -4.42 27.38
CA ARG A 941 -14.19 -4.42 26.01
C ARG A 941 -13.10 -3.38 25.82
N MET A 942 -13.31 -2.16 26.34
CA MET A 942 -12.33 -1.08 26.26
C MET A 942 -11.08 -1.35 27.10
N ALA A 943 -11.24 -1.91 28.31
CA ALA A 943 -10.12 -2.27 29.17
C ALA A 943 -9.27 -3.40 28.55
N GLU A 944 -9.91 -4.38 27.93
CA GLU A 944 -9.25 -5.41 27.12
C GLU A 944 -8.55 -4.79 25.90
N ALA A 945 -9.21 -3.90 25.16
CA ALA A 945 -8.62 -3.24 24.00
C ALA A 945 -7.38 -2.41 24.36
N LYS A 946 -7.38 -1.73 25.51
CA LYS A 946 -6.23 -0.98 26.01
C LYS A 946 -5.06 -1.90 26.33
N ALA A 947 -5.30 -3.01 27.05
CA ALA A 947 -4.25 -3.98 27.34
C ALA A 947 -3.67 -4.60 26.06
N ARG A 948 -4.53 -4.91 25.08
CA ARG A 948 -4.10 -5.40 23.75
C ARG A 948 -3.22 -4.40 23.01
N MET A 949 -3.59 -3.11 23.03
CA MET A 949 -2.82 -2.04 22.39
C MET A 949 -1.40 -1.91 22.94
N GLU A 950 -1.20 -2.20 24.22
CA GLU A 950 0.13 -2.24 24.85
C GLU A 950 0.80 -3.63 24.79
N LEU A 951 0.23 -4.57 24.02
CA LEU A 951 0.69 -5.95 23.88
C LEU A 951 0.71 -6.75 25.21
N ARG A 952 -0.18 -6.40 26.16
CA ARG A 952 -0.29 -7.06 27.46
C ARG A 952 -1.40 -8.11 27.47
N GLU A 953 -1.09 -9.28 28.05
CA GLU A 953 -2.06 -10.39 28.21
C GLU A 953 -2.97 -10.25 29.44
N VAL A 954 -2.70 -9.30 30.33
CA VAL A 954 -3.49 -9.08 31.56
C VAL A 954 -3.89 -7.62 31.66
N VAL A 955 -5.19 -7.39 31.87
CA VAL A 955 -5.77 -6.06 32.12
C VAL A 955 -5.50 -5.66 33.56
N THR A 956 -4.87 -4.51 33.76
CA THR A 956 -4.51 -4.00 35.09
C THR A 956 -5.55 -3.02 35.63
N ARG A 957 -5.48 -2.71 36.93
CA ARG A 957 -6.32 -1.67 37.55
C ARG A 957 -6.14 -0.29 36.89
N ARG A 958 -4.92 0.05 36.44
CA ARG A 958 -4.65 1.31 35.74
C ARG A 958 -5.37 1.39 34.40
N ASP A 959 -5.57 0.26 33.74
CA ASP A 959 -6.34 0.21 32.49
C ASP A 959 -7.80 0.49 32.71
N ALA A 960 -8.37 -0.12 33.76
CA ALA A 960 -9.73 0.18 34.18
C ALA A 960 -9.92 1.67 34.51
N MET A 961 -8.97 2.30 35.22
CA MET A 961 -9.04 3.72 35.56
C MET A 961 -8.98 4.64 34.34
N ASP A 962 -8.03 4.42 33.42
CA ASP A 962 -7.91 5.25 32.21
C ASP A 962 -9.17 5.10 31.32
N VAL A 963 -9.76 3.90 31.24
CA VAL A 963 -11.02 3.65 30.52
C VAL A 963 -12.21 4.33 31.20
N ILE A 964 -12.27 4.30 32.54
CA ILE A 964 -13.29 5.01 33.31
C ILE A 964 -13.24 6.52 33.03
N GLU A 965 -12.04 7.10 32.92
CA GLU A 965 -11.88 8.51 32.59
C GLU A 965 -12.39 8.85 31.18
N ILE A 966 -12.06 8.02 30.18
CA ILE A 966 -12.57 8.16 28.81
C ILE A 966 -14.10 8.02 28.75
N MET A 967 -14.66 7.04 29.47
CA MET A 967 -16.10 6.85 29.57
C MET A 967 -16.77 8.04 30.26
N THR A 968 -16.17 8.55 31.32
CA THR A 968 -16.69 9.71 32.06
C THR A 968 -16.66 10.97 31.19
N PHE A 969 -15.59 11.17 30.41
CA PHE A 969 -15.50 12.27 29.44
C PHE A 969 -16.62 12.19 28.40
N SER A 970 -16.87 11.01 27.84
CA SER A 970 -18.00 10.77 26.91
C SER A 970 -19.37 11.10 27.54
N LEU A 971 -19.56 10.78 28.83
CA LEU A 971 -20.82 11.03 29.54
C LEU A 971 -20.99 12.48 30.02
N GLN A 972 -19.90 13.19 30.35
CA GLN A 972 -19.94 14.56 30.87
C GLN A 972 -20.52 15.55 29.86
N ASP A 973 -20.23 15.39 28.57
CA ASP A 973 -20.79 16.26 27.53
C ASP A 973 -22.22 15.83 27.10
N THR A 974 -22.62 14.60 27.43
CA THR A 974 -23.97 14.06 27.17
C THR A 974 -24.99 14.56 28.21
N LEU A 975 -24.53 14.84 29.43
CA LEU A 975 -25.33 15.32 30.56
C LEU A 975 -25.18 16.85 30.65
N GLY A 976 -26.25 17.58 30.33
CA GLY A 976 -26.24 19.05 30.37
C GLY A 976 -25.71 19.67 31.69
N PRO A 977 -25.39 20.98 31.68
CA PRO A 977 -24.60 21.65 32.73
C PRO A 977 -25.21 21.63 34.14
N THR A 978 -26.47 21.22 34.29
CA THR A 978 -27.16 21.08 35.58
C THR A 978 -26.83 19.79 36.33
N GLN A 979 -26.30 18.74 35.67
CA GLN A 979 -26.01 17.45 36.32
C GLN A 979 -24.51 17.09 36.37
N SER A 980 -23.65 17.81 35.65
CA SER A 980 -22.21 17.52 35.53
C SER A 980 -21.36 17.83 36.77
N GLN A 981 -21.92 18.42 37.84
CA GLN A 981 -21.13 18.80 39.02
C GLN A 981 -20.73 17.64 39.95
N GLY A 982 -21.28 16.44 39.76
CA GLY A 982 -21.09 15.31 40.68
C GLY A 982 -20.07 14.23 40.25
N LEU A 983 -19.34 14.41 39.15
CA LEU A 983 -18.41 13.39 38.60
C LEU A 983 -16.92 13.70 38.80
N SER A 984 -16.55 14.92 39.21
CA SER A 984 -15.16 15.27 39.55
C SER A 984 -14.99 15.40 41.07
N GLN A 985 -14.50 14.33 41.71
CA GLN A 985 -14.08 14.35 43.11
C GLN A 985 -12.61 13.98 43.19
N GLY A 986 -11.76 15.00 43.37
CA GLY A 986 -10.32 14.86 43.56
C GLY A 986 -9.57 16.09 43.04
N GLN A 987 -9.28 17.04 43.94
CA GLN A 987 -8.33 18.15 43.77
C GLN A 987 -8.63 19.22 42.70
N SER A 988 -9.40 20.24 43.10
CA SER A 988 -9.12 21.67 42.85
C SER A 988 -10.14 22.54 43.59
N GLN A 989 -9.95 22.65 44.91
CA GLN A 989 -10.60 23.68 45.71
C GLN A 989 -9.96 25.03 45.37
N SER A 990 -10.50 25.75 44.37
CA SER A 990 -10.26 27.20 44.27
C SER A 990 -11.27 27.98 43.41
N GLY A 991 -12.24 27.34 42.74
CA GLY A 991 -13.15 28.06 41.80
C GLY A 991 -14.66 27.94 42.05
N ARG A 992 -15.12 26.97 42.84
CA ARG A 992 -16.57 26.69 43.06
C ARG A 992 -17.07 27.36 44.35
N GLY A 993 -17.56 28.59 44.25
CA GLY A 993 -18.22 29.25 45.39
C GLY A 993 -19.31 30.26 45.04
N LYS A 994 -19.30 30.85 43.84
CA LYS A 994 -20.12 32.05 43.57
C LYS A 994 -21.55 31.75 43.06
N SER A 995 -21.73 30.89 42.05
CA SER A 995 -23.03 30.74 41.38
C SER A 995 -24.09 29.95 42.19
N GLY A 996 -23.71 28.90 42.92
CA GLY A 996 -24.65 28.12 43.75
C GLY A 996 -25.15 28.89 44.98
N SER A 997 -24.26 29.65 45.62
CA SER A 997 -24.57 30.52 46.76
C SER A 997 -25.51 31.66 46.36
N ILE A 998 -25.33 32.24 45.16
CA ILE A 998 -26.22 33.26 44.60
C ILE A 998 -27.64 32.71 44.42
N LYS A 999 -27.81 31.54 43.79
CA LYS A 999 -29.15 30.96 43.58
C LYS A 999 -29.88 30.61 44.87
N ARG A 1000 -29.16 30.06 45.86
CA ARG A 1000 -29.74 29.78 47.20
C ARG A 1000 -30.17 31.06 47.91
N TYR A 1001 -29.34 32.09 47.85
CA TYR A 1001 -29.65 33.38 48.45
C TYR A 1001 -30.85 34.06 47.79
N VAL A 1002 -30.93 34.06 46.45
CA VAL A 1002 -32.08 34.61 45.71
C VAL A 1002 -33.37 33.83 45.99
N ALA A 1003 -33.31 32.50 46.08
CA ALA A 1003 -34.48 31.67 46.43
C ALA A 1003 -35.02 31.99 47.84
N GLU A 1004 -34.14 32.27 48.80
CA GLU A 1004 -34.58 32.70 50.13
C GLU A 1004 -35.15 34.12 50.12
N LEU A 1005 -34.55 35.05 49.36
CA LEU A 1005 -35.14 36.38 49.19
C LEU A 1005 -36.53 36.29 48.55
N GLN A 1006 -36.75 35.36 47.61
CA GLN A 1006 -38.09 35.09 47.05
C GLN A 1006 -39.05 34.52 48.12
N ARG A 1007 -38.58 33.61 48.98
CA ARG A 1007 -39.38 33.08 50.10
C ARG A 1007 -39.79 34.18 51.09
N VAL A 1008 -38.86 35.05 51.45
CA VAL A 1008 -39.09 36.18 52.37
C VAL A 1008 -39.98 37.24 51.71
N ALA A 1009 -39.80 37.51 50.42
CA ALA A 1009 -40.66 38.41 49.65
C ALA A 1009 -42.10 37.89 49.58
N PHE A 1010 -42.27 36.58 49.35
CA PHE A 1010 -43.57 35.92 49.31
C PHE A 1010 -44.28 35.95 50.66
N ALA A 1011 -43.56 35.64 51.75
CA ALA A 1011 -44.12 35.65 53.10
C ALA A 1011 -44.60 37.04 53.53
N ASN A 1012 -43.89 38.10 53.11
CA ASN A 1012 -44.18 39.48 53.51
C ASN A 1012 -44.98 40.28 52.46
N SER A 1013 -45.31 39.68 51.31
CA SER A 1013 -45.95 40.35 50.16
C SER A 1013 -45.27 41.66 49.73
N ASN A 1014 -43.94 41.73 49.87
CA ASN A 1014 -43.15 42.91 49.56
C ASN A 1014 -41.83 42.53 48.89
N ASN A 1015 -41.59 43.06 47.69
CA ASN A 1015 -40.40 42.77 46.88
C ASN A 1015 -39.27 43.81 47.08
N MET A 1016 -39.42 44.74 48.02
CA MET A 1016 -38.43 45.77 48.36
C MET A 1016 -37.68 45.39 49.64
N PHE A 1017 -36.35 45.37 49.57
CA PHE A 1017 -35.45 45.03 50.67
C PHE A 1017 -34.51 46.18 50.98
N SER A 1018 -34.32 46.47 52.28
CA SER A 1018 -33.25 47.36 52.73
C SER A 1018 -31.91 46.63 52.79
N TYR A 1019 -30.80 47.38 52.70
CA TYR A 1019 -29.45 46.82 52.80
C TYR A 1019 -29.24 46.01 54.09
N ASP A 1020 -29.80 46.48 55.21
CA ASP A 1020 -29.70 45.79 56.51
C ASP A 1020 -30.51 44.50 56.56
N GLN A 1021 -31.67 44.45 55.88
CA GLN A 1021 -32.46 43.22 55.75
C GLN A 1021 -31.73 42.18 54.92
N LEU A 1022 -31.17 42.59 53.78
CA LEU A 1022 -30.32 41.72 52.96
C LEU A 1022 -29.10 41.23 53.76
N TYR A 1023 -28.47 42.10 54.55
CA TYR A 1023 -27.32 41.72 55.36
C TYR A 1023 -27.67 40.68 56.43
N ARG A 1024 -28.84 40.81 57.07
CA ARG A 1024 -29.32 39.81 58.05
C ARG A 1024 -29.59 38.46 57.40
N THR A 1025 -30.31 38.43 56.28
CA THR A 1025 -30.56 37.18 55.53
C THR A 1025 -29.24 36.54 55.07
N PHE A 1026 -28.25 37.36 54.72
CA PHE A 1026 -26.92 36.89 54.32
C PHE A 1026 -26.14 36.27 55.48
N GLN A 1027 -26.21 36.85 56.68
CA GLN A 1027 -25.58 36.30 57.88
C GLN A 1027 -26.25 34.98 58.33
N GLU A 1028 -27.59 34.91 58.27
CA GLU A 1028 -28.35 33.70 58.64
C GLU A 1028 -27.99 32.49 57.78
N MET A 1029 -27.61 32.69 56.52
CA MET A 1029 -27.27 31.61 55.59
C MET A 1029 -25.82 31.09 55.66
N GLN A 1030 -24.93 31.73 56.44
CA GLN A 1030 -23.52 31.35 56.58
C GLN A 1030 -22.81 30.97 55.25
N LEU A 1031 -22.97 31.81 54.21
CA LEU A 1031 -22.40 31.53 52.89
C LEU A 1031 -20.86 31.72 52.89
N SER A 1032 -20.09 30.63 52.90
CA SER A 1032 -18.63 30.64 52.83
C SER A 1032 -18.11 30.75 51.38
N GLY A 1033 -17.16 31.65 51.10
CA GLY A 1033 -16.43 31.72 49.81
C GLY A 1033 -16.59 33.01 49.00
N ILE A 1034 -17.00 34.13 49.61
CA ILE A 1034 -17.22 35.41 48.93
C ILE A 1034 -15.99 36.32 49.09
N THR A 1035 -15.20 36.43 48.02
CA THR A 1035 -14.14 37.43 47.90
C THR A 1035 -14.74 38.79 47.55
N GLY A 1036 -14.59 39.80 48.43
CA GLY A 1036 -15.09 41.17 48.24
C GLY A 1036 -16.10 41.68 49.29
N GLY A 1037 -16.40 40.90 50.34
CA GLY A 1037 -17.38 41.27 51.37
C GLY A 1037 -18.83 41.30 50.87
N PHE A 1038 -19.77 41.68 51.77
CA PHE A 1038 -21.20 41.70 51.44
C PHE A 1038 -21.57 42.76 50.37
N SER A 1039 -20.88 43.91 50.35
CA SER A 1039 -21.11 44.96 49.36
C SER A 1039 -20.83 44.48 47.93
N GLY A 1040 -19.68 43.85 47.70
CA GLY A 1040 -19.33 43.29 46.38
C GLY A 1040 -20.27 42.16 45.94
N PHE A 1041 -20.83 41.41 46.90
CA PHE A 1041 -21.83 40.37 46.62
C PHE A 1041 -23.17 40.96 46.16
N ILE A 1042 -23.65 42.02 46.81
CA ILE A 1042 -24.87 42.72 46.40
C ILE A 1042 -24.70 43.42 45.04
N ASP A 1043 -23.54 44.00 44.77
CA ASP A 1043 -23.25 44.61 43.46
C ASP A 1043 -23.23 43.55 42.34
N THR A 1044 -22.76 42.33 42.65
CA THR A 1044 -22.83 41.19 41.71
C THR A 1044 -24.28 40.79 41.43
N LEU A 1045 -25.15 40.74 42.45
CA LEU A 1045 -26.58 40.46 42.28
C LEU A 1045 -27.30 41.56 41.49
N ASN A 1046 -26.86 42.81 41.63
CA ASN A 1046 -27.36 43.94 40.88
C ASN A 1046 -26.95 43.89 39.40
N ASN A 1047 -25.69 43.58 39.12
CA ASN A 1047 -25.17 43.44 37.76
C ASN A 1047 -25.79 42.23 37.02
N GLN A 1048 -26.18 41.18 37.76
CA GLN A 1048 -26.87 40.00 37.21
C GLN A 1048 -28.40 40.15 37.15
N ASN A 1049 -28.94 41.33 37.45
CA ASN A 1049 -30.38 41.65 37.45
C ASN A 1049 -31.26 40.81 38.40
N PHE A 1050 -30.69 40.13 39.40
CA PHE A 1050 -31.48 39.47 40.45
C PHE A 1050 -32.04 40.47 41.46
N LEU A 1051 -31.29 41.54 41.73
CA LEU A 1051 -31.71 42.69 42.53
C LEU A 1051 -31.56 43.96 41.69
N LEU A 1052 -32.43 44.94 41.86
CA LEU A 1052 -32.34 46.25 41.22
C LEU A 1052 -32.24 47.33 42.30
N LYS A 1053 -31.13 48.06 42.33
CA LYS A 1053 -30.96 49.20 43.23
C LYS A 1053 -31.90 50.34 42.82
N LYS A 1054 -32.92 50.62 43.63
CA LYS A 1054 -33.93 51.67 43.37
C LYS A 1054 -33.66 52.97 44.15
N GLY A 1055 -32.84 52.92 45.19
CA GLY A 1055 -32.49 54.08 46.04
C GLY A 1055 -31.25 53.83 46.91
N PRO A 1056 -30.84 54.83 47.72
CA PRO A 1056 -29.73 54.65 48.66
C PRO A 1056 -30.10 53.57 49.68
N LYS A 1057 -29.40 52.44 49.63
CA LYS A 1057 -29.60 51.24 50.48
C LYS A 1057 -30.96 50.53 50.29
N THR A 1058 -31.64 50.70 49.16
CA THR A 1058 -32.90 50.01 48.84
C THR A 1058 -32.81 49.24 47.52
N TYR A 1059 -33.20 47.97 47.56
CA TYR A 1059 -33.07 47.02 46.45
C TYR A 1059 -34.40 46.32 46.19
N GLN A 1060 -34.79 46.19 44.92
CA GLN A 1060 -35.98 45.48 44.49
C GLN A 1060 -35.59 44.11 43.96
N LEU A 1061 -36.26 43.05 44.40
CA LEU A 1061 -36.09 41.71 43.84
C LEU A 1061 -36.82 41.61 42.49
N THR A 1062 -36.10 41.20 41.44
CA THR A 1062 -36.65 41.09 40.09
C THR A 1062 -37.17 39.68 39.85
N THR A 1063 -38.48 39.54 39.63
CA THR A 1063 -39.12 38.25 39.32
C THR A 1063 -38.97 37.94 37.83
N ALA A 1064 -37.81 37.41 37.43
CA ALA A 1064 -37.63 36.84 36.09
C ALA A 1064 -36.72 35.60 36.16
N MET A 1065 -37.30 34.48 36.58
CA MET A 1065 -36.96 33.14 36.13
C MET A 1065 -38.24 32.32 36.02
#